data_AF-A0A5K4FF50-F1
#
_entry.id   AF-A0A5K4FF50-F1
#
_cell.length_a   1.000
_cell.length_b   1.000
_cell.length_c   1.000
_cell.angle_alpha   90.00
_cell.angle_beta   90.00
_cell.angle_gamma   90.00
#
_symmetry.space_group_name_H-M   'P 1'
#
loop_
_entity.id
_entity.type
_entity.pdbx_description
1 polymer ?
#
loop_
_entity_poly.entity_id
_entity_poly.type
_entity_poly.pdbx_seq_one_letter_code
_entity_poly.pdbx_strand_id
1 'polypeptide(L)'
;MDSGVGCVTSTYTSTNPELYFRDGKRRTDYVLAYRFSTSKYHDQSRRLLFLNELAKQKIEIEVEDSNGNLLGATVASNEDDFPSLTLKPSFVHVQSSAPLQPGEHSESLMPNSSIDYIEPDKPTDTSPPSCMDRYRQQALDDKTILMTPDNLVFVKLHASWEAMTYYAEYLKMRKPLRQLAYGWKLVNPTPKTSVFKDFLKCLRMDKNIIKPIDTCYTWPFSMNRQYLFDIPENKDEFFTAVERALVLDHILRRTGYKSEDLVNTEDLYEPSISDIVTSHDLADENSGSSNQANSLYVMATKNLGITKLISDGIFSAAYPLHEPAGSTLAPTEFNNRILLQRYWASYKMLFKCQPISYIRYYFGEAVAFYFAWLGFYTAWLLPIAILGIIVFLFGLLDLKSDSIIHEVCDLGQNIYMCPLCKSSKCKFWTLDTSCLRTKLMRLVDHEGTVLFAVVMSLWAVIFFEMWKRKQVSLAYRWNVYSLEPMDQPPRPEFMALLSKRCPRKVNSLTGYVEPFIPFWRRKVPIILVSFSTVLLTVILTLAFLVGVVLYKLVIKVILYRHHNPIVQSTAGMIATMTGSLVNLVTIFFLKLVYDRMATKLTDIEHHRTQVEYDNSLTLKLYLLQFVNYYSSIFYIAFIQGPTSAVPGSEHILIQSTGCDQGDCLFELFIQLVIIMVGKQIFSFIQESLMPVLWKLFFKFRSMKRSSNYADHNHNMNSINFNESNPVTTSLLPAKYSSLSGRNILCRADFNMLDPGSRPLFNEYLEMMIQYGFITMFVPAFPLAPLFGLLNNLFEIRGDAKKLVNQYRRPVLERVQTIGIWLSIITVLASIAIRTNACIIAFTTQFIDRCVYRYTYSPDGTMKGFVNFTLSYMSTTRFDVPTNETYCRYDSYRSPPWSSEPYVFTSIYYHVLAAKFIFVFTFETIATILTNVIMAAVPDVPKRVRRKIFHESNITNAIILNAEVGNQQYNNAITKDVNFQKIVLLKQQHEKLQSSNYNINNNELIANNDREGNNDRNELRSQSLVYKYVSFERLSPVTPSTQSIHLNVPNLHDNRPSIGFENLNNHNNSNVM
;
A
#
# COMPACT_ATOMS: atom_id res chain seq x y z
N MET A 1 31.72 34.57 2.81
CA MET A 1 31.53 33.40 3.68
C MET A 1 30.03 33.15 3.75
N ASP A 2 29.47 32.51 2.72
CA ASP A 2 28.14 31.91 2.79
C ASP A 2 28.40 30.42 2.97
N SER A 3 28.07 29.89 4.14
CA SER A 3 28.18 28.47 4.47
C SER A 3 27.37 27.63 3.47
N GLY A 4 27.97 26.52 3.04
CA GLY A 4 27.51 25.67 1.96
C GLY A 4 26.03 25.30 2.05
N VAL A 5 25.28 25.64 1.01
CA VAL A 5 23.94 25.09 0.80
C VAL A 5 24.11 23.65 0.36
N GLY A 6 24.14 22.75 1.35
CA GLY A 6 24.16 21.32 1.13
C GLY A 6 22.94 20.86 0.33
N CYS A 7 23.17 19.93 -0.57
CA CYS A 7 22.12 19.28 -1.32
C CYS A 7 21.34 18.31 -0.41
N VAL A 8 20.03 18.56 -0.23
CA VAL A 8 19.06 17.66 0.44
C VAL A 8 18.95 17.82 1.97
N THR A 9 18.39 18.93 2.43
CA THR A 9 17.72 18.97 3.76
C THR A 9 16.37 19.67 3.66
N SER A 10 15.34 19.10 4.31
CA SER A 10 14.09 19.84 4.53
C SER A 10 14.39 20.99 5.48
N THR A 11 13.94 22.20 5.16
CA THR A 11 14.11 23.37 6.04
C THR A 11 13.31 23.29 7.35
N TYR A 12 12.54 22.21 7.57
CA TYR A 12 11.58 22.04 8.68
C TYR A 12 11.85 20.78 9.52
N THR A 13 13.11 20.34 9.63
CA THR A 13 13.51 19.24 10.51
C THR A 13 13.34 19.63 11.98
N SER A 14 12.68 18.78 12.77
CA SER A 14 12.47 19.03 14.19
C SER A 14 13.74 18.83 15.01
N THR A 15 14.02 19.76 15.92
CA THR A 15 15.11 19.71 16.90
C THR A 15 14.64 19.26 18.29
N ASN A 16 13.42 18.72 18.40
CA ASN A 16 12.86 18.33 19.70
C ASN A 16 13.73 17.25 20.38
N PRO A 17 14.15 17.44 21.65
CA PRO A 17 15.05 16.52 22.34
C PRO A 17 14.49 15.11 22.53
N GLU A 18 13.16 14.92 22.54
CA GLU A 18 12.56 13.59 22.69
C GLU A 18 12.69 12.69 21.44
N LEU A 19 13.05 13.28 20.30
CA LEU A 19 13.39 12.53 19.08
C LEU A 19 14.81 11.98 19.11
N TYR A 20 15.63 12.41 20.07
CA TYR A 20 17.02 12.01 20.20
C TYR A 20 17.20 11.12 21.43
N PHE A 21 18.30 10.40 21.44
CA PHE A 21 18.81 9.70 22.60
C PHE A 21 19.13 10.74 23.70
N ARG A 22 19.39 10.29 24.93
CA ARG A 22 19.64 11.22 26.06
C ARG A 22 20.85 12.14 25.85
N ASP A 23 21.75 11.80 24.93
CA ASP A 23 22.89 12.62 24.53
C ASP A 23 22.54 13.83 23.64
N GLY A 24 21.31 13.91 23.13
CA GLY A 24 20.84 14.97 22.25
C GLY A 24 21.51 14.99 20.87
N LYS A 25 22.29 13.97 20.51
CA LYS A 25 23.00 13.88 19.22
C LYS A 25 22.40 12.79 18.34
N ARG A 26 22.24 11.58 18.86
CA ARG A 26 21.79 10.43 18.08
C ARG A 26 20.28 10.43 17.96
N ARG A 27 19.77 10.38 16.72
CA ARG A 27 18.33 10.36 16.47
C ARG A 27 17.72 8.99 16.72
N THR A 28 16.58 8.93 17.44
CA THR A 28 15.77 7.72 17.55
C THR A 28 15.04 7.46 16.24
N ASP A 29 15.35 6.33 15.60
CA ASP A 29 14.79 5.97 14.31
C ASP A 29 13.62 4.99 14.43
N TYR A 30 13.69 4.08 15.40
CA TYR A 30 12.73 2.99 15.60
C TYR A 30 12.53 2.70 17.09
N VAL A 31 11.34 2.24 17.46
CA VAL A 31 11.00 1.89 18.85
C VAL A 31 10.37 0.51 18.91
N LEU A 32 10.86 -0.32 19.83
CA LEU A 32 10.20 -1.56 20.25
C LEU A 32 9.53 -1.33 21.60
N ALA A 33 8.31 -1.81 21.78
CA ALA A 33 7.57 -1.71 23.04
C ALA A 33 7.24 -3.11 23.55
N TYR A 34 7.40 -3.33 24.85
CA TYR A 34 6.95 -4.56 25.51
C TYR A 34 6.44 -4.27 26.92
N ARG A 35 5.64 -5.20 27.44
CA ARG A 35 5.13 -5.15 28.82
C ARG A 35 6.08 -5.90 29.74
N PHE A 36 6.56 -5.25 30.78
CA PHE A 36 7.36 -5.88 31.82
C PHE A 36 6.47 -6.82 32.64
N SER A 37 6.93 -8.07 32.78
CA SER A 37 6.28 -9.11 33.58
C SER A 37 7.36 -9.94 34.24
N THR A 38 7.24 -10.08 35.56
CA THR A 38 8.17 -10.85 36.40
C THR A 38 7.96 -12.37 36.28
N SER A 39 6.82 -12.83 35.74
CA SER A 39 6.48 -14.27 35.68
C SER A 39 7.03 -15.00 34.45
N LYS A 40 7.62 -14.31 33.47
CA LYS A 40 8.06 -14.90 32.18
C LYS A 40 9.56 -14.71 31.92
N TYR A 41 10.40 -15.42 32.66
CA TYR A 41 11.86 -15.36 32.53
C TYR A 41 12.38 -15.75 31.13
N HIS A 42 11.77 -16.77 30.52
CA HIS A 42 12.15 -17.24 29.17
C HIS A 42 11.94 -16.17 28.08
N ASP A 43 10.87 -15.36 28.19
CA ASP A 43 10.62 -14.27 27.24
C ASP A 43 11.63 -13.13 27.40
N GLN A 44 12.07 -12.85 28.63
CA GLN A 44 13.12 -11.85 28.89
C GLN A 44 14.46 -12.28 28.28
N SER A 45 14.84 -13.55 28.43
CA SER A 45 16.06 -14.11 27.86
C SER A 45 16.05 -14.06 26.33
N ARG A 46 14.93 -14.43 25.68
CA ARG A 46 14.76 -14.31 24.23
C ARG A 46 14.88 -12.86 23.73
N ARG A 47 14.33 -11.89 24.46
CA ARG A 47 14.49 -10.46 24.12
C ARG A 47 15.96 -10.05 24.17
N LEU A 48 16.66 -10.42 25.24
CA LEU A 48 18.05 -10.04 25.43
C LEU A 48 18.96 -10.60 24.34
N LEU A 49 18.79 -11.89 23.99
CA LEU A 49 19.51 -12.53 22.90
C LEU A 49 19.28 -11.80 21.56
N PHE A 50 18.04 -11.45 21.27
CA PHE A 50 17.70 -10.71 20.05
C PHE A 50 18.31 -9.31 20.03
N LEU A 51 18.24 -8.57 21.14
CA LEU A 51 18.85 -7.23 21.24
C LEU A 51 20.38 -7.29 21.14
N ASN A 52 21.02 -8.36 21.65
CA ASN A 52 22.45 -8.57 21.50
C ASN A 52 22.85 -8.83 20.05
N GLU A 53 22.07 -9.64 19.31
CA GLU A 53 22.29 -9.83 17.87
C GLU A 53 22.09 -8.54 17.06
N LEU A 54 21.18 -7.65 17.49
CA LEU A 54 21.05 -6.31 16.89
C LEU A 54 22.28 -5.44 17.16
N ALA A 55 22.81 -5.47 18.39
CA ALA A 55 24.03 -4.75 18.74
C ALA A 55 25.23 -5.21 17.91
N LYS A 56 25.36 -6.52 17.64
CA LYS A 56 26.38 -7.07 16.72
C LYS A 56 26.26 -6.51 15.30
N GLN A 57 25.06 -6.12 14.86
CA GLN A 57 24.85 -5.44 13.58
C GLN A 57 25.04 -3.93 13.64
N LYS A 58 25.77 -3.43 14.65
CA LYS A 58 26.09 -2.00 14.84
C LYS A 58 24.84 -1.13 15.01
N ILE A 59 23.79 -1.68 15.63
CA ILE A 59 22.61 -0.93 16.07
C ILE A 59 22.82 -0.52 17.51
N GLU A 60 22.60 0.75 17.79
CA GLU A 60 22.71 1.32 19.13
C GLU A 60 21.35 1.34 19.79
N ILE A 61 21.31 0.99 21.08
CA ILE A 61 20.08 0.66 21.81
C ILE A 61 20.04 1.43 23.12
N GLU A 62 18.91 2.09 23.41
CA GLU A 62 18.57 2.67 24.71
C GLU A 62 17.24 2.09 25.20
N VAL A 63 17.19 1.62 26.45
CA VAL A 63 16.00 1.05 27.07
C VAL A 63 15.49 1.99 28.14
N GLU A 64 14.23 2.41 28.02
CA GLU A 64 13.57 3.36 28.92
C GLU A 64 12.26 2.79 29.48
N ASP A 65 11.98 3.09 30.74
CA ASP A 65 10.71 2.79 31.40
C ASP A 65 9.59 3.78 30.99
N SER A 66 8.34 3.51 31.39
CA SER A 66 7.15 4.32 31.10
C SER A 66 7.22 5.75 31.65
N ASN A 67 8.11 5.99 32.62
CA ASN A 67 8.42 7.29 33.20
C ASN A 67 9.65 7.96 32.57
N GLY A 68 10.25 7.35 31.55
CA GLY A 68 11.43 7.86 30.84
C GLY A 68 12.75 7.59 31.56
N ASN A 69 12.76 6.74 32.59
CA ASN A 69 13.96 6.34 33.32
C ASN A 69 14.79 5.33 32.50
N LEU A 70 16.11 5.54 32.42
CA LEU A 70 17.02 4.66 31.66
C LEU A 70 17.27 3.35 32.41
N LEU A 71 16.89 2.22 31.80
CA LEU A 71 17.09 0.87 32.33
C LEU A 71 18.38 0.21 31.80
N GLY A 72 18.78 0.53 30.56
CA GLY A 72 19.99 -0.01 29.94
C GLY A 72 20.34 0.70 28.65
N ALA A 73 21.61 0.65 28.25
CA ALA A 73 22.10 1.21 26.99
C ALA A 73 23.31 0.42 26.48
N THR A 74 23.50 0.36 25.17
CA THR A 74 24.75 -0.14 24.57
C THR A 74 25.90 0.84 24.87
N VAL A 75 27.00 0.35 25.44
CA VAL A 75 28.24 1.13 25.65
C VAL A 75 29.23 0.75 24.54
N ALA A 76 29.89 1.74 23.94
CA ALA A 76 31.01 1.49 23.03
C ALA A 76 32.22 1.02 23.85
N SER A 77 32.62 -0.25 23.70
CA SER A 77 33.91 -0.73 24.18
C SER A 77 35.03 -0.14 23.30
N ASN A 78 36.13 0.31 23.91
CA ASN A 78 37.30 0.78 23.18
C ASN A 78 37.92 -0.35 22.34
N GLU A 79 38.46 0.04 21.18
CA GLU A 79 39.23 -0.68 20.15
C GLU A 79 39.31 -2.24 20.26
N ASP A 80 38.76 -2.88 19.22
CA ASP A 80 38.91 -4.28 18.79
C ASP A 80 38.00 -5.40 19.35
N ASP A 81 37.05 -5.12 20.25
CA ASP A 81 36.03 -6.12 20.67
C ASP A 81 34.58 -5.74 20.32
N PHE A 82 33.78 -6.75 19.92
CA PHE A 82 32.37 -6.63 19.51
C PHE A 82 31.52 -5.88 20.56
N PRO A 83 30.63 -4.94 20.15
CA PRO A 83 29.80 -4.19 21.10
C PRO A 83 28.86 -5.13 21.87
N SER A 84 29.08 -5.27 23.18
CA SER A 84 28.23 -6.03 24.09
C SER A 84 27.21 -5.12 24.79
N LEU A 85 25.94 -5.54 24.87
CA LEU A 85 24.91 -4.82 25.63
C LEU A 85 25.13 -4.99 27.14
N THR A 86 25.65 -3.96 27.82
CA THR A 86 25.72 -3.91 29.29
C THR A 86 24.47 -3.26 29.87
N LEU A 87 23.55 -4.06 30.42
CA LEU A 87 22.46 -3.57 31.27
C LEU A 87 23.02 -3.04 32.59
N LYS A 88 22.50 -1.91 33.10
CA LYS A 88 22.93 -1.40 34.42
C LYS A 88 22.54 -2.40 35.54
N PRO A 89 23.36 -2.58 36.59
CA PRO A 89 23.09 -3.48 37.72
C PRO A 89 21.81 -3.18 38.53
N SER A 90 21.15 -2.05 38.28
CA SER A 90 19.88 -1.67 38.93
C SER A 90 18.70 -2.57 38.55
N PHE A 91 18.85 -3.47 37.58
CA PHE A 91 17.88 -4.55 37.31
C PHE A 91 18.23 -5.86 38.02
N VAL A 92 19.46 -6.01 38.51
CA VAL A 92 19.95 -7.17 39.27
C VAL A 92 19.71 -6.95 40.78
N HIS A 93 19.66 -5.70 41.26
CA HIS A 93 19.50 -5.39 42.68
C HIS A 93 18.08 -5.44 43.28
N VAL A 94 17.07 -5.93 42.54
CA VAL A 94 15.85 -6.46 43.20
C VAL A 94 16.06 -7.92 43.68
N GLN A 95 17.22 -8.54 43.40
CA GLN A 95 17.56 -9.90 43.81
C GLN A 95 18.45 -10.03 45.06
N SER A 96 18.71 -8.96 45.84
CA SER A 96 19.59 -9.11 47.02
C SER A 96 19.28 -8.17 48.17
N SER A 97 18.26 -8.50 48.97
CA SER A 97 18.20 -8.07 50.36
C SER A 97 17.43 -9.07 51.22
N ALA A 98 18.08 -10.18 51.54
CA ALA A 98 17.84 -10.93 52.76
C ALA A 98 19.18 -11.56 53.18
N PRO A 99 19.72 -11.28 54.38
CA PRO A 99 20.98 -11.87 54.82
C PRO A 99 20.76 -13.32 55.27
N LEU A 100 21.61 -14.22 54.78
CA LEU A 100 21.77 -15.57 55.29
C LEU A 100 22.56 -15.55 56.62
N GLN A 101 22.02 -16.20 57.65
CA GLN A 101 22.80 -16.83 58.71
C GLN A 101 22.41 -18.31 58.84
N PRO A 102 23.34 -19.23 59.19
CA PRO A 102 23.13 -20.68 59.14
C PRO A 102 22.90 -21.32 60.52
N GLY A 103 22.26 -22.51 60.53
CA GLY A 103 22.06 -23.41 61.69
C GLY A 103 20.58 -23.44 62.14
N GLU A 104 19.92 -24.52 62.53
CA GLU A 104 20.22 -25.93 62.83
C GLU A 104 18.85 -26.67 62.89
N HIS A 105 18.87 -28.00 62.86
CA HIS A 105 17.70 -28.90 62.91
C HIS A 105 16.64 -28.63 64.01
N SER A 106 15.36 -28.84 63.70
CA SER A 106 14.46 -29.76 64.44
C SER A 106 13.04 -29.84 63.85
N GLU A 107 12.46 -31.03 63.91
CA GLU A 107 11.09 -31.41 63.51
C GLU A 107 10.02 -30.65 64.31
N SER A 108 8.84 -30.40 63.70
CA SER A 108 7.54 -30.91 64.19
C SER A 108 6.31 -30.20 63.59
N LEU A 109 5.33 -31.06 63.25
CA LEU A 109 3.87 -30.87 63.22
C LEU A 109 3.21 -29.76 62.37
N MET A 110 2.46 -30.24 61.37
CA MET A 110 1.24 -29.63 60.84
C MET A 110 0.28 -29.17 61.96
N PRO A 111 -0.58 -28.17 61.67
CA PRO A 111 -1.99 -28.51 61.60
C PRO A 111 -2.69 -27.98 60.35
N ASN A 112 -3.56 -28.85 59.83
CA ASN A 112 -4.64 -28.58 58.90
C ASN A 112 -5.53 -27.41 59.36
N SER A 113 -5.86 -26.51 58.43
CA SER A 113 -7.25 -26.07 58.26
C SER A 113 -7.50 -25.58 56.83
N SER A 114 -8.38 -26.33 56.17
CA SER A 114 -9.00 -26.09 54.88
C SER A 114 -9.95 -24.90 54.93
N ILE A 115 -9.79 -23.93 54.02
CA ILE A 115 -10.89 -23.06 53.58
C ILE A 115 -10.89 -23.07 52.05
N ASP A 116 -11.89 -23.76 51.51
CA ASP A 116 -12.25 -23.79 50.10
C ASP A 116 -12.56 -22.39 49.57
N TYR A 117 -11.91 -22.00 48.47
CA TYR A 117 -12.45 -20.98 47.58
C TYR A 117 -13.06 -21.69 46.37
N ILE A 118 -14.39 -21.59 46.28
CA ILE A 118 -15.23 -22.07 45.19
C ILE A 118 -14.91 -21.24 43.93
N GLU A 119 -14.40 -21.91 42.89
CA GLU A 119 -14.22 -21.36 41.56
C GLU A 119 -15.53 -21.53 40.77
N PRO A 120 -16.12 -20.47 40.17
CA PRO A 120 -17.35 -20.62 39.41
C PRO A 120 -17.10 -21.31 38.06
N ASP A 121 -17.90 -22.35 37.81
CA ASP A 121 -17.86 -23.23 36.65
C ASP A 121 -17.77 -22.49 35.30
N LYS A 122 -16.79 -22.91 34.49
CA LYS A 122 -16.74 -22.65 33.04
C LYS A 122 -17.56 -23.72 32.31
N PRO A 123 -18.39 -23.35 31.32
CA PRO A 123 -19.08 -24.34 30.51
C PRO A 123 -18.07 -25.10 29.64
N THR A 124 -18.12 -26.42 29.77
CA THR A 124 -17.44 -27.41 28.93
C THR A 124 -18.11 -27.48 27.57
N ASP A 125 -17.45 -26.93 26.55
CA ASP A 125 -17.67 -27.39 25.18
C ASP A 125 -16.36 -27.36 24.38
N THR A 126 -16.08 -28.51 23.76
CA THR A 126 -14.79 -28.97 23.27
C THR A 126 -14.54 -28.56 21.81
N SER A 127 -13.68 -27.57 21.61
CA SER A 127 -12.63 -27.57 20.57
C SER A 127 -11.63 -26.43 20.88
N PRO A 128 -10.30 -26.65 20.75
CA PRO A 128 -9.34 -25.58 20.99
C PRO A 128 -9.54 -24.46 19.94
N PRO A 129 -9.70 -23.19 20.34
CA PRO A 129 -9.87 -22.10 19.40
C PRO A 129 -8.68 -21.99 18.47
N SER A 130 -8.94 -21.62 17.21
CA SER A 130 -7.89 -21.43 16.21
C SER A 130 -6.89 -20.38 16.68
N CYS A 131 -5.64 -20.45 16.20
CA CYS A 131 -4.58 -19.48 16.47
C CYS A 131 -5.07 -18.01 16.34
N MET A 132 -5.93 -17.73 15.36
CA MET A 132 -6.51 -16.40 15.12
C MET A 132 -7.66 -16.03 16.05
N ASP A 133 -8.44 -17.00 16.55
CA ASP A 133 -9.46 -16.75 17.58
C ASP A 133 -8.80 -16.50 18.93
N ARG A 134 -7.63 -17.12 19.16
CA ARG A 134 -6.74 -16.80 20.28
C ARG A 134 -6.21 -15.36 20.17
N TYR A 135 -5.78 -14.91 18.98
CA TYR A 135 -5.45 -13.49 18.73
C TYR A 135 -6.64 -12.56 18.93
N ARG A 136 -7.86 -12.98 18.58
CA ARG A 136 -9.07 -12.17 18.71
C ARG A 136 -9.51 -12.02 20.16
N GLN A 137 -9.44 -13.12 20.93
CA GLN A 137 -9.68 -13.13 22.37
C GLN A 137 -8.57 -12.38 23.11
N GLN A 138 -7.31 -12.53 22.71
CA GLN A 138 -6.18 -11.78 23.27
C GLN A 138 -6.24 -10.29 22.92
N ALA A 139 -6.76 -9.91 21.75
CA ALA A 139 -7.05 -8.51 21.41
C ALA A 139 -8.28 -7.94 22.14
N LEU A 140 -9.23 -8.80 22.54
CA LEU A 140 -10.37 -8.44 23.40
C LEU A 140 -9.92 -8.27 24.86
N ASP A 141 -9.00 -9.12 25.33
CA ASP A 141 -8.35 -9.02 26.63
C ASP A 141 -7.37 -7.83 26.68
N ASP A 142 -6.62 -7.55 25.60
CA ASP A 142 -5.78 -6.35 25.48
C ASP A 142 -6.62 -5.05 25.44
N LYS A 143 -7.85 -5.11 24.91
CA LYS A 143 -8.81 -3.98 25.01
C LYS A 143 -9.29 -3.75 26.44
N THR A 144 -9.27 -4.75 27.32
CA THR A 144 -9.59 -4.60 28.75
C THR A 144 -8.41 -4.09 29.60
N ILE A 145 -7.16 -4.13 29.12
CA ILE A 145 -5.94 -3.74 29.86
C ILE A 145 -5.36 -2.40 29.35
N LEU A 146 -6.19 -1.57 28.73
CA LEU A 146 -5.80 -0.23 28.27
C LEU A 146 -5.81 0.79 29.42
N MET A 147 -5.22 0.46 30.59
CA MET A 147 -5.13 1.41 31.72
C MET A 147 -4.25 1.02 32.94
N THR A 148 -3.10 0.37 32.77
CA THR A 148 -2.05 0.42 33.82
C THR A 148 -0.72 0.89 33.22
N PRO A 149 -0.31 2.15 33.46
CA PRO A 149 0.90 2.74 32.87
C PRO A 149 2.22 2.23 33.45
N ASP A 150 2.19 1.43 34.51
CA ASP A 150 3.37 1.17 35.34
C ASP A 150 4.28 0.03 34.84
N ASN A 151 3.89 -0.68 33.77
CA ASN A 151 4.63 -1.87 33.27
C ASN A 151 5.08 -1.79 31.80
N LEU A 152 5.13 -0.60 31.16
CA LEU A 152 5.52 -0.47 29.76
C LEU A 152 7.00 -0.07 29.62
N VAL A 153 7.76 -0.83 28.84
CA VAL A 153 9.18 -0.54 28.54
C VAL A 153 9.34 -0.27 27.05
N PHE A 154 10.08 0.79 26.74
CA PHE A 154 10.40 1.24 25.38
C PHE A 154 11.88 1.03 25.09
N VAL A 155 12.18 0.40 23.96
CA VAL A 155 13.54 0.21 23.45
C VAL A 155 13.70 1.10 22.23
N LYS A 156 14.50 2.16 22.36
CA LYS A 156 14.88 3.07 21.30
C LYS A 156 16.05 2.48 20.51
N LEU A 157 15.94 2.51 19.18
CA LEU A 157 16.94 2.00 18.26
C LEU A 157 17.47 3.14 17.38
N HIS A 158 18.78 3.16 17.20
CA HIS A 158 19.50 4.06 16.30
C HIS A 158 20.43 3.24 15.40
N ALA A 159 20.35 3.47 14.09
CA ALA A 159 21.28 2.87 13.14
C ALA A 159 22.56 3.71 13.05
N SER A 160 23.70 3.14 13.41
CA SER A 160 25.00 3.82 13.30
C SER A 160 25.33 4.18 11.83
N TRP A 161 26.28 5.10 11.64
CA TRP A 161 26.75 5.48 10.31
C TRP A 161 27.30 4.29 9.50
N GLU A 162 28.01 3.38 10.15
CA GLU A 162 28.56 2.17 9.51
C GLU A 162 27.44 1.26 9.01
N ALA A 163 26.43 0.99 9.84
CA ALA A 163 25.27 0.20 9.44
C ALA A 163 24.53 0.88 8.28
N MET A 164 24.28 2.19 8.38
CA MET A 164 23.56 2.93 7.35
C MET A 164 24.29 2.96 6.00
N THR A 165 25.61 3.13 5.99
CA THR A 165 26.40 3.15 4.75
C THR A 165 26.48 1.76 4.09
N TYR A 166 26.63 0.70 4.87
CA TYR A 166 26.57 -0.68 4.36
C TYR A 166 25.22 -0.98 3.70
N TYR A 167 24.11 -0.71 4.41
CA TYR A 167 22.78 -0.97 3.86
C TYR A 167 22.39 0.01 2.75
N ALA A 168 22.95 1.22 2.73
CA ALA A 168 22.76 2.15 1.62
C ALA A 168 23.37 1.65 0.31
N GLU A 169 24.55 1.02 0.37
CA GLU A 169 25.16 0.35 -0.79
C GLU A 169 24.38 -0.92 -1.17
N TYR A 170 24.03 -1.76 -0.19
CA TYR A 170 23.23 -2.98 -0.42
C TYR A 170 21.87 -2.67 -1.07
N LEU A 171 21.18 -1.63 -0.61
CA LEU A 171 19.89 -1.18 -1.16
C LEU A 171 20.04 -0.20 -2.33
N LYS A 172 21.27 0.04 -2.84
CA LYS A 172 21.57 0.96 -3.94
C LYS A 172 20.89 2.33 -3.80
N MET A 173 20.93 2.91 -2.60
CA MET A 173 20.28 4.20 -2.32
C MET A 173 20.95 5.31 -3.12
N ARG A 174 20.17 6.08 -3.88
CA ARG A 174 20.71 7.20 -4.66
C ARG A 174 20.90 8.42 -3.77
N LYS A 175 22.14 8.91 -3.66
CA LYS A 175 22.54 10.03 -2.80
C LYS A 175 23.16 11.18 -3.60
N PRO A 176 23.07 12.43 -3.09
CA PRO A 176 23.54 13.60 -3.82
C PRO A 176 25.06 13.56 -4.01
N LEU A 177 25.50 13.85 -5.24
CA LEU A 177 26.91 14.03 -5.58
C LEU A 177 27.40 15.41 -5.11
N ARG A 178 28.68 15.48 -4.74
CA ARG A 178 29.36 16.72 -4.36
C ARG A 178 29.48 17.67 -5.55
N GLN A 179 28.67 18.73 -5.58
CA GLN A 179 28.56 19.66 -6.71
C GLN A 179 29.44 20.92 -6.58
N LEU A 180 30.03 21.14 -5.40
CA LEU A 180 30.63 22.42 -5.00
C LEU A 180 32.11 22.63 -5.41
N ALA A 181 32.52 22.14 -6.59
CA ALA A 181 33.78 22.54 -7.21
C ALA A 181 33.67 23.05 -8.66
N TYR A 182 32.49 22.96 -9.31
CA TYR A 182 32.41 23.11 -10.78
C TYR A 182 31.33 24.06 -11.34
N GLY A 183 30.68 24.90 -10.53
CA GLY A 183 29.89 26.04 -11.06
C GLY A 183 28.58 25.73 -11.81
N TRP A 184 28.10 24.48 -11.82
CA TRP A 184 26.88 24.09 -12.51
C TRP A 184 25.63 24.40 -11.67
N LYS A 185 25.00 25.56 -11.88
CA LYS A 185 23.64 25.82 -11.38
C LYS A 185 22.61 25.13 -12.28
N LEU A 186 21.73 24.33 -11.68
CA LEU A 186 20.57 23.74 -12.36
C LEU A 186 19.63 24.86 -12.84
N VAL A 187 19.71 25.21 -14.13
CA VAL A 187 18.75 26.15 -14.74
C VAL A 187 17.42 25.43 -14.87
N ASN A 188 16.51 25.69 -13.93
CA ASN A 188 15.13 25.26 -14.06
C ASN A 188 14.52 25.92 -15.30
N PRO A 189 14.07 25.15 -16.32
CA PRO A 189 13.46 25.76 -17.49
C PRO A 189 12.22 26.53 -17.07
N THR A 190 12.18 27.81 -17.41
CA THR A 190 11.00 28.65 -17.26
C THR A 190 9.85 27.98 -18.00
N PRO A 191 8.72 27.72 -17.32
CA PRO A 191 7.69 26.91 -17.91
C PRO A 191 6.89 27.76 -18.89
N LYS A 192 7.11 27.57 -20.21
CA LYS A 192 6.32 28.21 -21.28
C LYS A 192 4.83 28.20 -20.93
N THR A 193 4.23 29.38 -21.01
CA THR A 193 2.83 29.67 -20.67
C THR A 193 1.92 29.01 -21.70
N SER A 194 0.87 28.36 -21.21
CA SER A 194 -0.27 27.87 -21.99
C SER A 194 -1.50 28.44 -21.33
N VAL A 195 -2.49 28.83 -22.13
CA VAL A 195 -3.75 29.49 -21.70
C VAL A 195 -4.51 28.68 -20.64
N PHE A 196 -4.28 27.36 -20.55
CA PHE A 196 -4.87 26.48 -19.54
C PHE A 196 -4.30 26.65 -18.12
N LYS A 197 -3.19 27.38 -17.94
CA LYS A 197 -2.54 27.57 -16.63
C LYS A 197 -3.21 28.63 -15.76
N ASP A 198 -3.92 29.59 -16.35
CA ASP A 198 -4.50 30.70 -15.60
C ASP A 198 -5.77 30.27 -14.85
N PHE A 199 -6.53 29.29 -15.38
CA PHE A 199 -7.60 28.63 -14.64
C PHE A 199 -7.09 27.82 -13.42
N LEU A 200 -5.86 27.29 -13.50
CA LEU A 200 -5.20 26.52 -12.43
C LEU A 200 -4.38 27.35 -11.44
N LYS A 201 -4.43 28.69 -11.52
CA LYS A 201 -3.64 29.58 -10.66
C LYS A 201 -4.09 29.54 -9.18
N CYS A 202 -5.40 29.36 -8.92
CA CYS A 202 -5.96 29.16 -7.57
C CYS A 202 -5.59 27.83 -6.91
N LEU A 203 -5.19 26.84 -7.70
CA LEU A 203 -4.81 25.50 -7.27
C LEU A 203 -3.33 25.40 -6.88
N ARG A 204 -2.46 26.33 -7.28
CA ARG A 204 -1.03 26.27 -6.92
C ARG A 204 -0.80 26.55 -5.44
N MET A 205 -0.02 25.68 -4.79
CA MET A 205 0.52 25.95 -3.46
C MET A 205 1.48 27.15 -3.53
N ASP A 206 1.33 28.08 -2.59
CA ASP A 206 2.17 29.26 -2.48
C ASP A 206 3.61 28.85 -2.16
N LYS A 207 4.54 29.23 -3.05
CA LYS A 207 5.96 28.91 -2.93
C LYS A 207 6.63 29.63 -1.77
N ASN A 208 6.00 30.69 -1.25
CA ASN A 208 6.49 31.43 -0.10
C ASN A 208 6.22 30.67 1.22
N ILE A 209 5.20 29.81 1.25
CA ILE A 209 4.81 29.02 2.43
C ILE A 209 5.52 27.67 2.44
N ILE A 210 5.58 27.00 1.30
CA ILE A 210 6.25 25.70 1.15
C ILE A 210 7.40 25.86 0.16
N LYS A 211 8.63 25.87 0.68
CA LYS A 211 9.84 25.91 -0.14
C LYS A 211 9.97 24.62 -0.95
N PRO A 212 10.35 24.67 -2.24
CA PRO A 212 10.63 23.46 -3.00
C PRO A 212 11.85 22.76 -2.41
N ILE A 213 11.83 21.42 -2.37
CA ILE A 213 13.01 20.62 -2.03
C ILE A 213 13.97 20.69 -3.22
N ASP A 214 15.22 21.12 -2.97
CA ASP A 214 16.26 21.23 -4.00
C ASP A 214 16.58 19.86 -4.61
N THR A 215 16.66 19.83 -5.94
CA THR A 215 16.96 18.61 -6.71
C THR A 215 18.40 18.62 -7.14
N CYS A 216 19.17 17.67 -6.63
CA CYS A 216 20.59 17.51 -6.89
C CYS A 216 20.85 16.28 -7.76
N TYR A 217 21.96 16.25 -8.50
CA TYR A 217 22.36 15.04 -9.23
C TYR A 217 22.68 13.94 -8.21
N THR A 218 22.11 12.76 -8.43
CA THR A 218 22.23 11.63 -7.49
C THR A 218 22.84 10.41 -8.16
N TRP A 219 23.56 9.61 -7.38
CA TRP A 219 24.18 8.36 -7.81
C TRP A 219 23.96 7.28 -6.75
N PRO A 220 23.90 5.98 -7.10
CA PRO A 220 23.88 4.89 -6.12
C PRO A 220 25.07 5.00 -5.16
N PHE A 221 24.78 5.01 -3.87
CA PHE A 221 25.78 5.11 -2.83
C PHE A 221 26.73 3.92 -2.87
N SER A 222 28.02 4.19 -2.72
CA SER A 222 29.05 3.16 -2.57
C SER A 222 30.01 3.55 -1.46
N MET A 223 30.29 2.61 -0.55
CA MET A 223 31.14 2.86 0.62
C MET A 223 32.58 3.17 0.22
N ASN A 224 33.10 2.53 -0.83
CA ASN A 224 34.45 2.76 -1.34
C ASN A 224 34.61 4.13 -2.02
N ARG A 225 33.51 4.74 -2.46
CA ARG A 225 33.51 6.02 -3.18
C ARG A 225 32.78 7.13 -2.41
N GLN A 226 32.90 7.15 -1.08
CA GLN A 226 32.28 8.16 -0.22
C GLN A 226 32.64 9.59 -0.62
N TYR A 227 33.86 9.82 -1.13
CA TYR A 227 34.34 11.14 -1.57
C TYR A 227 33.55 11.74 -2.75
N LEU A 228 32.77 10.93 -3.49
CA LEU A 228 31.90 11.40 -4.57
C LEU A 228 30.64 12.11 -4.04
N PHE A 229 30.22 11.81 -2.81
CA PHE A 229 28.95 12.25 -2.26
C PHE A 229 29.10 13.52 -1.42
N ASP A 230 28.05 14.33 -1.40
CA ASP A 230 27.97 15.53 -0.56
C ASP A 230 27.55 15.11 0.87
N ILE A 231 28.53 14.79 1.71
CA ILE A 231 28.28 14.34 3.09
C ILE A 231 28.36 15.57 4.03
N PRO A 232 27.27 15.92 4.73
CA PRO A 232 27.26 17.01 5.71
C PRO A 232 28.19 16.73 6.91
N GLU A 233 28.56 17.78 7.64
CA GLU A 233 29.32 17.64 8.90
C GLU A 233 28.57 16.77 9.92
N ASN A 234 27.25 16.94 10.02
CA ASN A 234 26.39 16.04 10.77
C ASN A 234 25.95 14.86 9.90
N LYS A 235 26.58 13.70 10.13
CA LYS A 235 26.33 12.46 9.37
C LYS A 235 24.88 11.96 9.47
N ASP A 236 24.17 12.27 10.55
CA ASP A 236 22.78 11.82 10.75
C ASP A 236 21.77 12.50 9.81
N GLU A 237 22.13 13.66 9.22
CA GLU A 237 21.26 14.39 8.29
C GLU A 237 21.32 13.86 6.86
N PHE A 238 22.37 13.12 6.50
CA PHE A 238 22.56 12.57 5.14
C PHE A 238 21.49 11.54 4.75
N PHE A 239 21.00 10.79 5.73
CA PHE A 239 19.92 9.81 5.55
C PHE A 239 18.60 10.36 6.10
N THR A 240 17.56 10.30 5.28
CA THR A 240 16.23 10.73 5.70
C THR A 240 15.67 9.77 6.76
N ALA A 241 14.78 10.27 7.62
CA ALA A 241 14.13 9.44 8.65
C ALA A 241 13.37 8.24 8.06
N VAL A 242 12.86 8.36 6.82
CA VAL A 242 12.20 7.25 6.11
C VAL A 242 13.21 6.17 5.72
N GLU A 243 14.34 6.56 5.16
CA GLU A 243 15.40 5.61 4.77
C GLU A 243 15.98 4.89 5.99
N ARG A 244 16.21 5.61 7.10
CA ARG A 244 16.69 5.03 8.36
C ARG A 244 15.70 4.02 8.94
N ALA A 245 14.42 4.37 8.98
CA ALA A 245 13.36 3.46 9.41
C ALA A 245 13.23 2.23 8.50
N LEU A 246 13.40 2.40 7.18
CA LEU A 246 13.39 1.30 6.21
C LEU A 246 14.56 0.33 6.43
N VAL A 247 15.76 0.85 6.68
CA VAL A 247 16.94 0.03 6.98
C VAL A 247 16.74 -0.74 8.28
N LEU A 248 16.23 -0.10 9.33
CA LEU A 248 15.96 -0.78 10.60
C LEU A 248 14.85 -1.84 10.49
N ASP A 249 13.74 -1.56 9.81
CA ASP A 249 12.70 -2.57 9.56
C ASP A 249 13.26 -3.76 8.77
N HIS A 250 14.11 -3.48 7.78
CA HIS A 250 14.81 -4.50 7.01
C HIS A 250 15.74 -5.36 7.87
N ILE A 251 16.52 -4.75 8.75
CA ILE A 251 17.41 -5.44 9.70
C ILE A 251 16.58 -6.28 10.67
N LEU A 252 15.60 -5.68 11.35
CA LEU A 252 14.77 -6.33 12.36
C LEU A 252 14.04 -7.58 11.83
N ARG A 253 13.63 -7.56 10.56
CA ARG A 253 13.00 -8.72 9.90
C ARG A 253 13.99 -9.84 9.57
N ARG A 254 15.27 -9.51 9.36
CA ARG A 254 16.32 -10.44 8.91
C ARG A 254 17.23 -10.92 10.04
N THR A 255 17.31 -10.21 11.15
CA THR A 255 18.05 -10.64 12.32
C THR A 255 17.36 -11.84 12.95
N GLY A 256 18.03 -12.98 12.92
CA GLY A 256 17.63 -14.16 13.69
C GLY A 256 18.54 -14.33 14.90
N TYR A 257 18.00 -14.89 15.98
CA TYR A 257 18.79 -15.25 17.15
C TYR A 257 19.01 -16.77 17.19
N LYS A 258 20.18 -17.18 17.68
CA LYS A 258 20.44 -18.58 18.01
C LYS A 258 19.87 -18.84 19.41
N SER A 259 19.00 -19.83 19.52
CA SER A 259 18.57 -20.36 20.82
C SER A 259 19.36 -21.65 20.99
N GLU A 260 20.40 -21.65 21.82
CA GLU A 260 21.15 -22.87 22.14
C GLU A 260 20.31 -23.85 22.99
N ASP A 261 19.28 -23.36 23.70
CA ASP A 261 18.54 -24.14 24.71
C ASP A 261 17.19 -24.73 24.28
N LEU A 262 16.98 -25.10 23.00
CA LEU A 262 15.76 -25.82 22.59
C LEU A 262 16.02 -27.05 21.71
N VAL A 263 17.21 -27.65 21.82
CA VAL A 263 17.36 -29.08 21.54
C VAL A 263 17.07 -29.80 22.85
N ASN A 264 15.78 -29.97 23.18
CA ASN A 264 15.43 -31.07 24.07
C ASN A 264 15.94 -32.34 23.38
N THR A 265 16.84 -33.04 24.04
CA THR A 265 17.43 -34.33 23.66
C THR A 265 16.41 -35.48 23.51
N GLU A 266 15.10 -35.19 23.50
CA GLU A 266 14.02 -36.16 23.31
C GLU A 266 13.55 -36.28 21.84
N ASP A 267 13.90 -35.33 20.96
CA ASP A 267 13.53 -35.36 19.53
C ASP A 267 14.66 -35.86 18.61
N LEU A 268 15.74 -36.46 19.16
CA LEU A 268 16.70 -37.25 18.38
C LEU A 268 16.06 -38.60 17.99
N TYR A 269 15.20 -38.59 16.98
CA TYR A 269 14.98 -39.80 16.19
C TYR A 269 16.14 -39.89 15.19
N GLU A 270 17.11 -40.76 15.47
CA GLU A 270 18.04 -41.24 14.45
C GLU A 270 17.20 -41.74 13.25
N PRO A 271 17.42 -41.24 12.03
CA PRO A 271 16.88 -41.93 10.87
C PRO A 271 17.59 -43.27 10.77
N SER A 272 16.83 -44.36 10.89
CA SER A 272 17.32 -45.71 10.68
C SER A 272 17.98 -45.81 9.29
N ILE A 273 19.13 -46.48 9.27
CA ILE A 273 19.96 -46.78 8.10
C ILE A 273 19.21 -47.78 7.20
N SER A 274 18.10 -47.36 6.60
CA SER A 274 17.30 -48.17 5.66
C SER A 274 16.85 -47.41 4.41
N ASP A 275 17.00 -46.08 4.37
CA ASP A 275 16.60 -45.28 3.20
C ASP A 275 17.78 -44.85 2.30
N ILE A 276 18.97 -45.40 2.55
CA ILE A 276 20.12 -45.29 1.62
C ILE A 276 20.24 -46.61 0.85
N VAL A 277 19.23 -46.90 0.04
CA VAL A 277 19.37 -47.86 -1.06
C VAL A 277 18.70 -47.25 -2.29
N THR A 278 19.51 -46.61 -3.13
CA THR A 278 19.50 -46.71 -4.62
C THR A 278 20.36 -45.60 -5.21
N SER A 279 21.66 -45.82 -5.23
CA SER A 279 22.52 -45.41 -6.34
C SER A 279 23.84 -46.17 -6.18
N HIS A 280 23.84 -47.37 -6.75
CA HIS A 280 25.05 -48.02 -7.18
C HIS A 280 25.63 -47.13 -8.29
N ASP A 281 26.82 -46.56 -8.07
CA ASP A 281 27.95 -46.55 -9.00
C ASP A 281 28.86 -45.33 -8.81
N LEU A 282 30.15 -45.63 -8.80
CA LEU A 282 31.35 -44.76 -8.77
C LEU A 282 31.81 -44.29 -7.38
N ALA A 283 32.61 -45.17 -6.76
CA ALA A 283 33.61 -44.79 -5.78
C ALA A 283 34.74 -44.01 -6.48
N ASP A 284 35.12 -42.87 -5.91
CA ASP A 284 36.52 -42.50 -5.78
C ASP A 284 36.73 -41.53 -4.62
N GLU A 285 37.85 -41.73 -3.94
CA GLU A 285 38.27 -41.13 -2.68
C GLU A 285 38.47 -39.61 -2.77
N ASN A 286 38.00 -38.86 -1.77
CA ASN A 286 38.84 -37.87 -1.08
C ASN A 286 38.15 -37.29 0.17
N SER A 287 38.83 -37.49 1.30
CA SER A 287 38.56 -36.90 2.60
C SER A 287 38.66 -35.36 2.58
N GLY A 288 37.62 -34.65 3.03
CA GLY A 288 37.69 -33.20 3.27
C GLY A 288 36.37 -32.44 3.51
N SER A 289 35.19 -33.04 3.35
CA SER A 289 33.91 -32.27 3.27
C SER A 289 33.05 -32.22 4.55
N SER A 290 33.39 -32.94 5.62
CA SER A 290 32.53 -33.03 6.82
C SER A 290 32.38 -31.72 7.61
N ASN A 291 33.33 -30.79 7.49
CA ASN A 291 33.25 -29.48 8.17
C ASN A 291 32.39 -28.44 7.44
N GLN A 292 32.15 -28.62 6.13
CA GLN A 292 31.32 -27.69 5.36
C GLN A 292 29.82 -28.01 5.50
N ALA A 293 29.47 -29.30 5.58
CA ALA A 293 28.11 -29.76 5.81
C ALA A 293 27.60 -29.38 7.22
N ASN A 294 28.45 -29.45 8.25
CA ASN A 294 28.09 -29.03 9.62
C ASN A 294 27.94 -27.51 9.75
N SER A 295 28.76 -26.71 9.05
CA SER A 295 28.58 -25.25 8.98
C SER A 295 27.24 -24.87 8.32
N LEU A 296 26.84 -25.62 7.28
CA LEU A 296 25.56 -25.45 6.59
C LEU A 296 24.36 -25.83 7.49
N TYR A 297 24.51 -26.86 8.32
CA TYR A 297 23.48 -27.34 9.23
C TYR A 297 23.28 -26.40 10.44
N VAL A 298 24.36 -25.80 10.95
CA VAL A 298 24.31 -24.80 12.04
C VAL A 298 23.71 -23.46 11.60
N MET A 299 23.68 -23.15 10.28
CA MET A 299 22.91 -22.02 9.77
C MET A 299 21.39 -22.28 9.69
N ALA A 300 20.96 -23.56 9.68
CA ALA A 300 19.55 -23.93 9.54
C ALA A 300 18.71 -23.74 10.83
N THR A 301 19.36 -23.45 11.97
CA THR A 301 18.71 -23.32 13.29
C THR A 301 18.48 -21.88 13.76
N LYS A 302 18.78 -20.86 12.94
CA LYS A 302 18.46 -19.46 13.29
C LYS A 302 16.93 -19.28 13.38
N ASN A 303 16.45 -18.92 14.56
CA ASN A 303 15.05 -18.57 14.78
C ASN A 303 14.71 -17.24 14.09
N LEU A 304 13.49 -17.18 13.54
CA LEU A 304 13.00 -16.12 12.65
C LEU A 304 12.84 -14.76 13.35
N GLY A 305 12.99 -13.67 12.57
CA GLY A 305 13.11 -12.28 13.02
C GLY A 305 11.89 -11.64 13.73
N ILE A 306 11.90 -10.30 13.85
CA ILE A 306 11.03 -9.54 14.77
C ILE A 306 9.54 -9.86 14.67
N THR A 307 9.03 -10.17 13.48
CA THR A 307 7.61 -10.46 13.26
C THR A 307 7.15 -11.69 14.03
N LYS A 308 8.01 -12.70 14.18
CA LYS A 308 7.71 -13.88 15.01
C LYS A 308 7.71 -13.52 16.49
N LEU A 309 8.65 -12.69 16.94
CA LEU A 309 8.71 -12.23 18.33
C LEU A 309 7.50 -11.38 18.73
N ILE A 310 6.95 -10.60 17.80
CA ILE A 310 5.68 -9.88 18.01
C ILE A 310 4.51 -10.88 18.05
N SER A 311 4.48 -11.84 17.12
CA SER A 311 3.46 -12.90 17.06
C SER A 311 3.40 -13.71 18.36
N ASP A 312 4.57 -14.05 18.94
CA ASP A 312 4.71 -14.81 20.18
C ASP A 312 4.37 -13.96 21.43
N GLY A 313 4.07 -12.66 21.28
CA GLY A 313 3.78 -11.74 22.38
C GLY A 313 4.99 -11.33 23.21
N ILE A 314 6.20 -11.57 22.71
CA ILE A 314 7.45 -11.16 23.38
C ILE A 314 7.62 -9.65 23.27
N PHE A 315 7.47 -9.11 22.07
CA PHE A 315 7.31 -7.67 21.86
C PHE A 315 5.84 -7.38 21.61
N SER A 316 5.34 -6.25 22.14
CA SER A 316 3.96 -5.82 21.93
C SER A 316 3.82 -5.04 20.62
N ALA A 317 4.80 -4.19 20.29
CA ALA A 317 4.78 -3.40 19.06
C ALA A 317 6.20 -3.03 18.61
N ALA A 318 6.35 -2.76 17.32
CA ALA A 318 7.57 -2.25 16.70
C ALA A 318 7.18 -1.18 15.67
N TYR A 319 7.61 0.07 15.84
CA TYR A 319 7.21 1.19 14.97
C TYR A 319 8.25 2.32 14.94
N PRO A 320 8.36 3.05 13.83
CA PRO A 320 9.13 4.30 13.79
C PRO A 320 8.38 5.44 14.48
N LEU A 321 9.13 6.42 14.99
CA LEU A 321 8.55 7.58 15.65
C LEU A 321 8.05 8.64 14.65
N HIS A 322 6.95 9.29 15.03
CA HIS A 322 6.53 10.54 14.45
C HIS A 322 7.29 11.72 15.07
N GLU A 323 7.50 12.76 14.27
CA GLU A 323 7.77 14.09 14.82
C GLU A 323 6.63 14.57 15.74
N PRO A 324 6.93 15.38 16.75
CA PRO A 324 5.94 15.82 17.74
C PRO A 324 4.82 16.65 17.11
N ALA A 325 3.60 16.46 17.61
CA ALA A 325 2.38 17.09 17.10
C ALA A 325 2.24 18.54 17.61
N GLY A 326 1.58 19.40 16.83
CA GLY A 326 1.52 20.84 17.11
C GLY A 326 0.86 21.25 18.43
N SER A 327 0.14 20.36 19.12
CA SER A 327 -0.42 20.63 20.45
C SER A 327 0.62 20.58 21.58
N THR A 328 1.83 20.07 21.31
CA THR A 328 2.89 19.85 22.31
C THR A 328 4.04 20.87 22.23
N LEU A 329 4.02 21.76 21.22
CA LEU A 329 5.08 22.74 20.97
C LEU A 329 4.59 24.19 21.10
N ALA A 330 5.54 25.08 21.43
CA ALA A 330 5.32 26.52 21.36
C ALA A 330 4.94 26.95 19.93
N PRO A 331 4.09 27.98 19.74
CA PRO A 331 3.52 28.37 18.45
C PRO A 331 4.55 28.81 17.38
N THR A 332 5.84 28.89 17.72
CA THR A 332 6.94 29.35 16.86
C THR A 332 7.74 28.23 16.18
N GLU A 333 7.66 26.98 16.63
CA GLU A 333 8.42 25.86 16.03
C GLU A 333 7.62 25.13 14.93
N PHE A 334 8.20 25.04 13.73
CA PHE A 334 7.57 24.46 12.54
C PHE A 334 8.23 23.14 12.13
N ASN A 335 7.52 22.02 12.33
CA ASN A 335 7.98 20.66 11.98
C ASN A 335 7.32 20.15 10.69
N ASN A 336 7.92 19.13 10.04
CA ASN A 336 7.34 18.50 8.84
C ASN A 336 5.94 17.93 9.11
N ARG A 337 5.72 17.31 10.29
CA ARG A 337 4.39 16.80 10.67
C ARG A 337 3.36 17.91 10.81
N ILE A 338 3.72 19.04 11.44
CA ILE A 338 2.83 20.19 11.67
C ILE A 338 2.47 20.85 10.33
N LEU A 339 3.45 20.98 9.42
CA LEU A 339 3.25 21.46 8.06
C LEU A 339 2.20 20.60 7.33
N LEU A 340 2.38 19.28 7.34
CA LEU A 340 1.45 18.34 6.73
C LEU A 340 0.06 18.39 7.40
N GLN A 341 0.00 18.53 8.73
CA GLN A 341 -1.24 18.63 9.48
C GLN A 341 -2.05 19.89 9.09
N ARG A 342 -1.38 21.04 8.94
CA ARG A 342 -2.04 22.33 8.67
C ARG A 342 -2.41 22.54 7.21
N TYR A 343 -1.52 22.17 6.28
CA TYR A 343 -1.66 22.48 4.86
C TYR A 343 -2.13 21.31 3.99
N TRP A 344 -2.17 20.08 4.53
CA TRP A 344 -2.59 18.91 3.78
C TRP A 344 -3.71 18.13 4.48
N ALA A 345 -3.52 17.68 5.72
CA ALA A 345 -4.45 16.86 6.49
C ALA A 345 -5.56 17.66 7.21
N SER A 346 -6.11 18.66 6.53
CA SER A 346 -7.18 19.53 7.04
C SER A 346 -8.25 19.76 5.98
N TYR A 347 -9.52 19.61 6.36
CA TYR A 347 -10.66 19.87 5.48
C TYR A 347 -10.75 21.35 5.05
N LYS A 348 -10.14 22.29 5.79
CA LYS A 348 -10.05 23.70 5.37
C LYS A 348 -9.26 23.90 4.08
N MET A 349 -8.41 22.94 3.72
CA MET A 349 -7.55 23.00 2.55
C MET A 349 -8.11 22.22 1.35
N LEU A 350 -9.41 21.90 1.32
CA LEU A 350 -10.06 21.02 0.33
C LEU A 350 -9.60 21.28 -1.12
N PHE A 351 -9.71 22.54 -1.57
CA PHE A 351 -9.41 22.97 -2.94
C PHE A 351 -7.94 23.33 -3.21
N LYS A 352 -7.01 23.11 -2.27
CA LYS A 352 -5.57 23.42 -2.47
C LYS A 352 -4.81 22.21 -3.02
N CYS A 353 -3.77 22.42 -3.83
CA CYS A 353 -2.94 21.32 -4.30
C CYS A 353 -2.25 20.55 -3.17
N GLN A 354 -1.96 19.28 -3.41
CA GLN A 354 -1.28 18.42 -2.46
C GLN A 354 0.26 18.63 -2.49
N PRO A 355 0.93 18.73 -1.34
CA PRO A 355 2.39 18.85 -1.26
C PRO A 355 3.09 17.48 -1.38
N ILE A 356 2.99 16.85 -2.55
CA ILE A 356 3.44 15.45 -2.78
C ILE A 356 4.92 15.22 -2.42
N SER A 357 5.79 16.21 -2.64
CA SER A 357 7.21 16.12 -2.27
C SER A 357 7.44 15.96 -0.76
N TYR A 358 6.64 16.64 0.07
CA TYR A 358 6.73 16.53 1.53
C TYR A 358 6.06 15.26 2.06
N ILE A 359 4.96 14.83 1.42
CA ILE A 359 4.32 13.55 1.72
C ILE A 359 5.33 12.42 1.51
N ARG A 360 6.05 12.42 0.38
CA ARG A 360 7.12 11.47 0.10
C ARG A 360 8.24 11.55 1.14
N TYR A 361 8.73 12.76 1.45
CA TYR A 361 9.82 12.94 2.40
C TYR A 361 9.48 12.37 3.80
N TYR A 362 8.21 12.42 4.20
CA TYR A 362 7.78 11.98 5.52
C TYR A 362 7.30 10.52 5.59
N PHE A 363 6.55 10.05 4.60
CA PHE A 363 5.91 8.71 4.59
C PHE A 363 6.52 7.73 3.57
N GLY A 364 7.40 8.19 2.69
CA GLY A 364 8.00 7.38 1.62
C GLY A 364 7.22 7.37 0.31
N GLU A 365 7.78 6.69 -0.67
CA GLU A 365 7.29 6.70 -2.06
C GLU A 365 5.94 6.01 -2.25
N ALA A 366 5.67 4.91 -1.55
CA ALA A 366 4.42 4.16 -1.71
C ALA A 366 3.19 5.00 -1.35
N VAL A 367 3.22 5.72 -0.22
CA VAL A 367 2.16 6.65 0.18
C VAL A 367 2.08 7.82 -0.80
N ALA A 368 3.23 8.35 -1.25
CA ALA A 368 3.24 9.44 -2.21
C ALA A 368 2.65 9.07 -3.57
N PHE A 369 2.85 7.84 -4.06
CA PHE A 369 2.22 7.35 -5.27
C PHE A 369 0.70 7.23 -5.14
N TYR A 370 0.19 6.76 -3.99
CA TYR A 370 -1.25 6.72 -3.71
C TYR A 370 -1.88 8.12 -3.84
N PHE A 371 -1.36 9.10 -3.10
CA PHE A 371 -1.90 10.46 -3.15
C PHE A 371 -1.67 11.17 -4.48
N ALA A 372 -0.58 10.84 -5.19
CA ALA A 372 -0.35 11.32 -6.55
C ALA A 372 -1.37 10.75 -7.54
N TRP A 373 -1.71 9.46 -7.42
CA TRP A 373 -2.75 8.81 -8.23
C TRP A 373 -4.11 9.40 -7.92
N LEU A 374 -4.46 9.49 -6.64
CA LEU A 374 -5.75 10.02 -6.20
C LEU A 374 -5.92 11.50 -6.63
N GLY A 375 -4.89 12.32 -6.44
CA GLY A 375 -4.91 13.72 -6.89
C GLY A 375 -4.99 13.86 -8.41
N PHE A 376 -4.32 12.99 -9.17
CA PHE A 376 -4.39 12.96 -10.63
C PHE A 376 -5.79 12.54 -11.10
N TYR A 377 -6.35 11.51 -10.49
CA TYR A 377 -7.71 11.02 -10.74
C TYR A 377 -8.77 12.10 -10.49
N THR A 378 -8.73 12.78 -9.35
CA THR A 378 -9.63 13.89 -9.02
C THR A 378 -9.52 15.05 -10.02
N ALA A 379 -8.30 15.40 -10.44
CA ALA A 379 -8.09 16.47 -11.41
C ALA A 379 -8.64 16.11 -12.81
N TRP A 380 -8.54 14.85 -13.22
CA TRP A 380 -9.06 14.36 -14.50
C TRP A 380 -10.56 14.12 -14.50
N LEU A 381 -11.17 13.88 -13.34
CA LEU A 381 -12.62 13.81 -13.18
C LEU A 381 -13.29 15.18 -13.34
N LEU A 382 -12.60 16.28 -13.01
CA LEU A 382 -13.17 17.63 -13.09
C LEU A 382 -13.77 18.00 -14.48
N PRO A 383 -13.04 17.89 -15.62
CA PRO A 383 -13.60 18.24 -16.93
C PRO A 383 -14.80 17.37 -17.30
N ILE A 384 -14.77 16.10 -16.90
CA ILE A 384 -15.85 15.15 -17.14
C ILE A 384 -17.07 15.46 -16.28
N ALA A 385 -16.88 15.82 -15.01
CA ALA A 385 -17.97 16.22 -14.14
C ALA A 385 -18.67 17.47 -14.66
N ILE A 386 -17.91 18.44 -15.20
CA ILE A 386 -18.47 19.63 -15.86
C ILE A 386 -19.29 19.20 -17.08
N LEU A 387 -18.77 18.33 -17.94
CA LEU A 387 -19.49 17.82 -19.11
C LEU A 387 -20.76 17.07 -18.71
N GLY A 388 -20.70 16.23 -17.67
CA GLY A 388 -21.86 15.50 -17.14
C GLY A 388 -22.95 16.43 -16.60
N ILE A 389 -22.59 17.53 -15.93
CA ILE A 389 -23.54 18.58 -15.53
C ILE A 389 -24.17 19.24 -16.75
N ILE A 390 -23.40 19.59 -17.78
CA ILE A 390 -23.92 20.21 -19.01
C ILE A 390 -24.93 19.28 -19.70
N VAL A 391 -24.58 18.00 -19.83
CA VAL A 391 -25.45 16.96 -20.42
C VAL A 391 -26.75 16.84 -19.60
N PHE A 392 -26.65 16.79 -18.27
CA PHE A 392 -27.83 16.74 -17.39
C PHE A 392 -28.71 18.01 -17.48
N LEU A 393 -28.10 19.20 -17.55
CA LEU A 393 -28.83 20.46 -17.76
C LEU A 393 -29.52 20.50 -19.12
N PHE A 394 -28.90 19.97 -20.17
CA PHE A 394 -29.53 19.82 -21.48
C PHE A 394 -30.77 18.93 -21.39
N GLY A 395 -30.69 17.81 -20.67
CA GLY A 395 -31.84 16.96 -20.38
C GLY A 395 -32.98 17.72 -19.68
N LEU A 396 -32.69 18.58 -18.69
CA LEU A 396 -33.70 19.39 -18.00
C LEU A 396 -34.41 20.39 -18.93
N LEU A 397 -33.70 20.95 -19.91
CA LEU A 397 -34.28 21.87 -20.88
C LEU A 397 -35.19 21.15 -21.88
N ASP A 398 -34.82 19.94 -22.31
CA ASP A 398 -35.54 19.14 -23.30
C ASP A 398 -36.85 18.52 -22.75
N LEU A 399 -37.00 18.42 -21.42
CA LEU A 399 -38.19 17.85 -20.76
C LEU A 399 -39.52 18.52 -21.12
N LYS A 400 -39.52 19.80 -21.50
CA LYS A 400 -40.77 20.53 -21.83
C LYS A 400 -41.21 20.33 -23.28
N SER A 401 -40.27 20.07 -24.19
CA SER A 401 -40.50 19.96 -25.63
C SER A 401 -40.72 18.53 -26.12
N ASP A 402 -40.45 17.53 -25.28
CA ASP A 402 -40.47 16.13 -25.69
C ASP A 402 -41.90 15.59 -25.93
N SER A 403 -42.13 15.07 -27.15
CA SER A 403 -43.43 14.52 -27.55
C SER A 403 -43.81 13.27 -26.75
N ILE A 404 -42.84 12.47 -26.31
CA ILE A 404 -43.11 11.24 -25.53
C ILE A 404 -43.68 11.58 -24.15
N ILE A 405 -43.18 12.65 -23.52
CA ILE A 405 -43.69 13.12 -22.22
C ILE A 405 -45.15 13.58 -22.36
N HIS A 406 -45.48 14.32 -23.42
CA HIS A 406 -46.85 14.74 -23.70
C HIS A 406 -47.77 13.53 -23.97
N GLU A 407 -47.31 12.52 -24.71
CA GLU A 407 -48.08 11.29 -24.95
C GLU A 407 -48.37 10.49 -23.68
N VAL A 408 -47.41 10.42 -22.76
CA VAL A 408 -47.58 9.67 -21.50
C VAL A 408 -48.38 10.47 -20.46
N CYS A 409 -48.10 11.75 -20.28
CA CYS A 409 -48.69 12.55 -19.20
C CYS A 409 -50.09 13.08 -19.55
N ASP A 410 -50.30 13.54 -20.79
CA ASP A 410 -51.56 14.20 -21.18
C ASP A 410 -52.51 13.22 -21.89
N LEU A 411 -52.00 12.46 -22.87
CA LEU A 411 -52.80 11.46 -23.61
C LEU A 411 -52.93 10.12 -22.87
N GLY A 412 -52.07 9.86 -21.87
CA GLY A 412 -52.02 8.60 -21.14
C GLY A 412 -53.24 8.30 -20.26
N GLN A 413 -54.11 9.28 -19.99
CA GLN A 413 -55.36 9.08 -19.24
C GLN A 413 -56.32 8.11 -19.94
N ASN A 414 -56.27 8.06 -21.28
CA ASN A 414 -57.15 7.21 -22.10
C ASN A 414 -56.55 5.81 -22.37
N ILE A 415 -55.34 5.51 -21.87
CA ILE A 415 -54.64 4.26 -22.15
C ILE A 415 -54.61 3.40 -20.89
N TYR A 416 -55.42 2.34 -20.87
CA TYR A 416 -55.46 1.36 -19.78
C TYR A 416 -54.33 0.34 -19.90
N MET A 417 -53.56 0.21 -18.84
CA MET A 417 -52.43 -0.71 -18.72
C MET A 417 -52.83 -1.99 -17.98
N CYS A 418 -52.28 -3.12 -18.40
CA CYS A 418 -52.57 -4.40 -17.77
C CYS A 418 -51.94 -4.50 -16.37
N PRO A 419 -52.63 -5.08 -15.37
CA PRO A 419 -52.01 -5.43 -14.10
C PRO A 419 -51.03 -6.59 -14.28
N LEU A 420 -49.98 -6.61 -13.46
CA LEU A 420 -48.98 -7.71 -13.46
C LEU A 420 -49.52 -9.01 -12.85
N CYS A 421 -50.64 -8.94 -12.13
CA CYS A 421 -51.24 -10.04 -11.39
C CYS A 421 -52.63 -10.39 -11.93
N LYS A 422 -52.95 -11.70 -11.94
CA LYS A 422 -54.25 -12.24 -12.37
C LYS A 422 -55.37 -12.07 -11.35
N SER A 423 -55.03 -12.02 -10.06
CA SER A 423 -56.00 -12.03 -8.94
C SER A 423 -56.84 -10.74 -8.84
N SER A 424 -58.09 -10.89 -8.40
CA SER A 424 -59.10 -9.83 -8.17
C SER A 424 -58.69 -8.67 -7.24
N LYS A 425 -57.58 -8.82 -6.48
CA LYS A 425 -57.04 -7.75 -5.62
C LYS A 425 -56.23 -6.70 -6.38
N CYS A 426 -55.88 -6.97 -7.64
CA CYS A 426 -55.14 -6.04 -8.49
C CYS A 426 -56.10 -5.21 -9.34
N LYS A 427 -55.78 -3.94 -9.55
CA LYS A 427 -56.59 -3.02 -10.37
C LYS A 427 -55.83 -2.65 -11.64
N PHE A 428 -56.58 -2.40 -12.71
CA PHE A 428 -56.04 -1.75 -13.90
C PHE A 428 -55.61 -0.32 -13.54
N TRP A 429 -54.55 0.12 -14.20
CA TRP A 429 -53.95 1.43 -13.96
C TRP A 429 -53.81 2.16 -15.31
N THR A 430 -53.82 3.49 -15.26
CA THR A 430 -53.72 4.36 -16.45
C THR A 430 -52.28 4.83 -16.64
N LEU A 431 -51.88 5.05 -17.90
CA LEU A 431 -50.47 5.33 -18.24
C LEU A 431 -49.95 6.66 -17.63
N ASP A 432 -50.82 7.65 -17.42
CA ASP A 432 -50.52 8.95 -16.81
C ASP A 432 -49.92 8.85 -15.39
N THR A 433 -50.30 7.82 -14.63
CA THR A 433 -49.73 7.56 -13.29
C THR A 433 -48.22 7.36 -13.32
N SER A 434 -47.65 7.03 -14.48
CA SER A 434 -46.22 6.83 -14.69
C SER A 434 -45.49 8.07 -15.21
N CYS A 435 -46.17 9.21 -15.31
CA CYS A 435 -45.61 10.46 -15.82
C CYS A 435 -44.34 10.91 -15.08
N LEU A 436 -44.29 10.82 -13.75
CA LEU A 436 -43.07 11.19 -12.98
C LEU A 436 -41.87 10.33 -13.38
N ARG A 437 -42.11 9.03 -13.57
CA ARG A 437 -41.08 8.07 -13.96
C ARG A 437 -40.57 8.36 -15.37
N THR A 438 -41.46 8.59 -16.32
CA THR A 438 -41.11 8.93 -17.71
C THR A 438 -40.33 10.24 -17.77
N LYS A 439 -40.71 11.27 -16.99
CA LYS A 439 -39.94 12.52 -16.88
C LYS A 439 -38.52 12.27 -16.36
N LEU A 440 -38.37 11.48 -15.31
CA LEU A 440 -37.04 11.15 -14.77
C LEU A 440 -36.21 10.30 -15.72
N MET A 441 -36.83 9.43 -16.52
CA MET A 441 -36.12 8.62 -17.52
C MET A 441 -35.70 9.44 -18.72
N ARG A 442 -36.56 10.28 -19.28
CA ARG A 442 -36.17 11.15 -20.41
C ARG A 442 -35.16 12.23 -20.02
N LEU A 443 -35.08 12.58 -18.74
CA LEU A 443 -34.02 13.44 -18.20
C LEU A 443 -32.62 12.82 -18.33
N VAL A 444 -32.51 11.49 -18.26
CA VAL A 444 -31.22 10.78 -18.32
C VAL A 444 -31.03 10.08 -19.67
N ASP A 445 -32.09 9.56 -20.28
CA ASP A 445 -32.06 8.88 -21.57
C ASP A 445 -32.43 9.86 -22.70
N HIS A 446 -31.48 10.72 -23.03
CA HIS A 446 -31.50 11.63 -24.18
C HIS A 446 -30.25 11.44 -25.05
N GLU A 447 -30.26 11.92 -26.29
CA GLU A 447 -29.16 11.66 -27.25
C GLU A 447 -27.78 12.11 -26.73
N GLY A 448 -27.75 13.19 -25.94
CA GLY A 448 -26.55 13.69 -25.27
C GLY A 448 -25.89 12.73 -24.26
N THR A 449 -26.63 11.85 -23.58
CA THR A 449 -26.00 10.87 -22.67
C THR A 449 -25.31 9.73 -23.40
N VAL A 450 -25.79 9.36 -24.59
CA VAL A 450 -25.09 8.43 -25.49
C VAL A 450 -23.76 9.01 -25.96
N LEU A 451 -23.75 10.28 -26.37
CA LEU A 451 -22.51 10.98 -26.73
C LEU A 451 -21.56 11.09 -25.52
N PHE A 452 -22.10 11.37 -24.34
CA PHE A 452 -21.33 11.40 -23.11
C PHE A 452 -20.70 10.04 -22.78
N ALA A 453 -21.41 8.94 -23.01
CA ALA A 453 -20.88 7.59 -22.81
C ALA A 453 -19.71 7.28 -23.74
N VAL A 454 -19.77 7.69 -25.01
CA VAL A 454 -18.61 7.58 -25.94
C VAL A 454 -17.43 8.37 -25.42
N VAL A 455 -17.65 9.63 -25.03
CA VAL A 455 -16.59 10.49 -24.45
C VAL A 455 -16.00 9.86 -23.19
N MET A 456 -16.83 9.21 -22.36
CA MET A 456 -16.39 8.55 -21.14
C MET A 456 -15.57 7.30 -21.37
N SER A 457 -15.96 6.47 -22.34
CA SER A 457 -15.18 5.30 -22.76
C SER A 457 -13.79 5.70 -23.26
N LEU A 458 -13.68 6.80 -24.01
CA LEU A 458 -12.39 7.32 -24.47
C LEU A 458 -11.60 7.98 -23.34
N TRP A 459 -12.27 8.75 -22.49
CA TRP A 459 -11.65 9.37 -21.34
C TRP A 459 -11.02 8.34 -20.41
N ALA A 460 -11.67 7.20 -20.16
CA ALA A 460 -11.16 6.15 -19.30
C ALA A 460 -9.78 5.63 -19.76
N VAL A 461 -9.63 5.42 -21.07
CA VAL A 461 -8.37 4.97 -21.71
C VAL A 461 -7.32 6.08 -21.68
N ILE A 462 -7.68 7.29 -22.11
CA ILE A 462 -6.74 8.42 -22.15
C ILE A 462 -6.23 8.76 -20.75
N PHE A 463 -7.12 8.77 -19.75
CA PHE A 463 -6.78 8.98 -18.34
C PHE A 463 -5.72 7.96 -17.89
N PHE A 464 -5.95 6.68 -18.19
CA PHE A 464 -5.05 5.62 -17.77
C PHE A 464 -3.67 5.72 -18.42
N GLU A 465 -3.59 5.94 -19.74
CA GLU A 465 -2.30 6.14 -20.43
C GLU A 465 -1.56 7.39 -19.91
N MET A 466 -2.30 8.46 -19.64
CA MET A 466 -1.72 9.67 -19.06
C MET A 466 -1.26 9.46 -17.61
N TRP A 467 -1.90 8.58 -16.85
CA TRP A 467 -1.42 8.16 -15.53
C TRP A 467 -0.11 7.39 -15.63
N LYS A 468 -0.01 6.36 -16.50
CA LYS A 468 1.26 5.60 -16.69
C LYS A 468 2.42 6.55 -16.97
N ARG A 469 2.19 7.50 -17.87
CA ARG A 469 3.17 8.53 -18.24
C ARG A 469 3.52 9.48 -17.10
N LYS A 470 2.54 9.86 -16.27
CA LYS A 470 2.75 10.67 -15.07
C LYS A 470 3.53 9.92 -14.00
N GLN A 471 3.22 8.64 -13.79
CA GLN A 471 3.89 7.76 -12.84
C GLN A 471 5.38 7.63 -13.16
N VAL A 472 5.76 7.41 -14.43
CA VAL A 472 7.17 7.38 -14.85
C VAL A 472 7.88 8.71 -14.55
N SER A 473 7.22 9.84 -14.82
CA SER A 473 7.80 11.15 -14.49
C SER A 473 8.00 11.37 -12.98
N LEU A 474 7.14 10.80 -12.14
CA LEU A 474 7.28 10.87 -10.68
C LEU A 474 8.35 9.91 -10.19
N ALA A 475 8.35 8.66 -10.68
CA ALA A 475 9.37 7.66 -10.37
C ALA A 475 10.79 8.18 -10.69
N TYR A 476 10.94 8.85 -11.83
CA TYR A 476 12.20 9.50 -12.20
C TYR A 476 12.57 10.64 -11.24
N ARG A 477 11.65 11.59 -11.00
CA ARG A 477 11.87 12.71 -10.05
C ARG A 477 12.20 12.20 -8.64
N TRP A 478 11.71 11.01 -8.31
CA TRP A 478 11.90 10.38 -7.01
C TRP A 478 13.08 9.42 -6.96
N ASN A 479 13.92 9.33 -7.99
CA ASN A 479 15.08 8.44 -8.01
C ASN A 479 14.72 6.96 -7.79
N VAL A 480 13.48 6.56 -8.09
CA VAL A 480 12.98 5.18 -8.00
C VAL A 480 12.67 4.56 -9.36
N TYR A 481 13.00 5.23 -10.46
CA TYR A 481 12.81 4.69 -11.81
C TYR A 481 13.75 3.53 -12.14
N SER A 482 14.98 3.54 -11.62
CA SER A 482 15.99 2.49 -11.84
C SER A 482 16.15 1.58 -10.61
N LEU A 483 15.05 1.29 -9.92
CA LEU A 483 15.08 0.47 -8.71
C LEU A 483 15.19 -1.00 -9.13
N GLU A 484 16.31 -1.64 -8.80
CA GLU A 484 16.47 -3.07 -9.05
C GLU A 484 15.61 -3.88 -8.08
N PRO A 485 14.94 -4.96 -8.55
CA PRO A 485 14.21 -5.85 -7.66
C PRO A 485 15.21 -6.54 -6.72
N MET A 486 15.07 -6.30 -5.42
CA MET A 486 15.88 -6.98 -4.41
C MET A 486 15.27 -8.34 -4.09
N ASP A 487 16.13 -9.35 -3.91
CA ASP A 487 15.70 -10.64 -3.39
C ASP A 487 15.12 -10.46 -1.97
N GLN A 488 13.82 -10.71 -1.86
CA GLN A 488 13.10 -10.67 -0.60
C GLN A 488 13.31 -11.99 0.15
N PRO A 489 13.51 -11.95 1.48
CA PRO A 489 13.60 -13.16 2.27
C PRO A 489 12.26 -13.91 2.25
N PRO A 490 12.28 -15.24 2.44
CA PRO A 490 11.05 -16.00 2.59
C PRO A 490 10.25 -15.52 3.81
N ARG A 491 8.91 -15.54 3.70
CA ARG A 491 8.01 -15.15 4.80
C ARG A 491 8.25 -16.05 6.01
N PRO A 492 8.21 -15.51 7.24
CA PRO A 492 8.46 -16.31 8.44
C PRO A 492 7.49 -17.49 8.62
N GLU A 493 6.22 -17.30 8.27
CA GLU A 493 5.20 -18.37 8.32
C GLU A 493 5.48 -19.47 7.30
N PHE A 494 5.97 -19.11 6.11
CA PHE A 494 6.35 -20.06 5.07
C PHE A 494 7.46 -20.99 5.58
N MET A 495 8.48 -20.42 6.23
CA MET A 495 9.56 -21.22 6.82
C MET A 495 9.06 -22.07 8.00
N ALA A 496 8.27 -21.49 8.92
CA ALA A 496 7.79 -22.19 10.10
C ALA A 496 6.92 -23.42 9.74
N LEU A 497 5.97 -23.25 8.82
CA LEU A 497 5.03 -24.30 8.43
C LEU A 497 5.68 -25.42 7.61
N LEU A 498 6.67 -25.08 6.77
CA LEU A 498 7.27 -26.01 5.81
C LEU A 498 8.57 -26.64 6.30
N SER A 499 9.23 -26.05 7.31
CA SER A 499 10.48 -26.55 7.89
C SER A 499 10.42 -28.02 8.33
N LYS A 500 9.24 -28.49 8.75
CA LYS A 500 9.00 -29.87 9.24
C LYS A 500 8.40 -30.81 8.19
N ARG A 501 7.85 -30.30 7.08
CA ARG A 501 6.91 -31.06 6.24
C ARG A 501 7.29 -31.15 4.75
N CYS A 502 8.31 -30.43 4.32
CA CYS A 502 8.73 -30.34 2.91
C CYS A 502 10.23 -30.66 2.74
N PRO A 503 10.62 -31.19 1.58
CA PRO A 503 12.04 -31.37 1.24
C PRO A 503 12.73 -30.00 1.11
N ARG A 504 14.02 -29.98 1.44
CA ARG A 504 14.86 -28.79 1.34
C ARG A 504 15.64 -28.81 0.04
N LYS A 505 15.77 -27.65 -0.60
CA LYS A 505 16.58 -27.48 -1.81
C LYS A 505 17.49 -26.26 -1.62
N VAL A 506 18.73 -26.37 -2.08
CA VAL A 506 19.65 -25.23 -2.15
C VAL A 506 19.17 -24.29 -3.25
N ASN A 507 18.98 -23.02 -2.91
CA ASN A 507 18.68 -22.00 -3.90
C ASN A 507 19.94 -21.70 -4.72
N SER A 508 19.86 -21.85 -6.05
CA SER A 508 20.98 -21.65 -6.96
C SER A 508 21.52 -20.21 -7.01
N LEU A 509 20.70 -19.24 -6.59
CA LEU A 509 21.07 -17.81 -6.56
C LEU A 509 21.64 -17.39 -5.20
N THR A 510 20.99 -17.79 -4.10
CA THR A 510 21.37 -17.33 -2.75
C THR A 510 22.32 -18.28 -2.02
N GLY A 511 22.44 -19.53 -2.48
CA GLY A 511 23.23 -20.58 -1.80
C GLY A 511 22.61 -21.09 -0.49
N TYR A 512 21.50 -20.51 -0.02
CA TYR A 512 20.83 -20.94 1.19
C TYR A 512 19.94 -22.18 0.96
N VAL A 513 19.87 -23.04 1.98
CA VAL A 513 18.98 -24.20 2.02
C VAL A 513 17.58 -23.74 2.43
N GLU A 514 16.61 -23.78 1.52
CA GLU A 514 15.23 -23.38 1.76
C GLU A 514 14.25 -24.56 1.56
N PRO A 515 13.11 -24.61 2.27
CA PRO A 515 12.08 -25.60 2.00
C PRO A 515 11.43 -25.33 0.63
N PHE A 516 11.30 -26.37 -0.20
CA PHE A 516 10.72 -26.28 -1.55
C PHE A 516 9.39 -27.05 -1.62
N ILE A 517 8.39 -26.45 -2.27
CA ILE A 517 7.07 -27.06 -2.47
C ILE A 517 7.05 -27.75 -3.85
N PRO A 518 6.85 -29.08 -3.92
CA PRO A 518 6.74 -29.78 -5.20
C PRO A 518 5.51 -29.29 -5.99
N PHE A 519 5.74 -28.92 -7.26
CA PHE A 519 4.74 -28.28 -8.11
C PHE A 519 3.49 -29.15 -8.30
N TRP A 520 3.65 -30.35 -8.86
CA TRP A 520 2.52 -31.24 -9.19
C TRP A 520 1.84 -31.85 -7.96
N ARG A 521 2.61 -32.25 -6.94
CA ARG A 521 2.09 -33.00 -5.78
C ARG A 521 1.43 -32.12 -4.73
N ARG A 522 1.81 -30.83 -4.61
CA ARG A 522 1.28 -29.92 -3.58
C ARG A 522 0.84 -28.56 -4.12
N LYS A 523 1.61 -27.91 -4.98
CA LYS A 523 1.28 -26.55 -5.43
C LYS A 523 0.01 -26.50 -6.28
N VAL A 524 -0.11 -27.39 -7.27
CA VAL A 524 -1.30 -27.49 -8.14
C VAL A 524 -2.60 -27.78 -7.38
N PRO A 525 -2.69 -28.83 -6.52
CA PRO A 525 -3.94 -29.09 -5.80
C PRO A 525 -4.33 -27.96 -4.84
N ILE A 526 -3.35 -27.28 -4.21
CA ILE A 526 -3.61 -26.12 -3.36
C ILE A 526 -4.15 -24.94 -4.17
N ILE A 527 -3.56 -24.66 -5.35
CA ILE A 527 -4.06 -23.62 -6.26
C ILE A 527 -5.47 -23.96 -6.74
N LEU A 528 -5.75 -25.23 -7.05
CA LEU A 528 -7.07 -25.68 -7.45
C LEU A 528 -8.11 -25.48 -6.33
N VAL A 529 -7.77 -25.81 -5.08
CA VAL A 529 -8.63 -25.56 -3.91
C VAL A 529 -8.87 -24.07 -3.73
N SER A 530 -7.84 -23.24 -3.86
CA SER A 530 -7.98 -21.78 -3.80
C SER A 530 -8.91 -21.24 -4.89
N PHE A 531 -8.72 -21.66 -6.13
CA PHE A 531 -9.59 -21.26 -7.24
C PHE A 531 -11.04 -21.74 -7.03
N SER A 532 -11.23 -22.99 -6.60
CA SER A 532 -12.55 -23.58 -6.32
C SER A 532 -13.28 -22.86 -5.18
N THR A 533 -12.58 -22.47 -4.12
CA THR A 533 -13.17 -21.73 -3.00
C THR A 533 -13.48 -20.27 -3.34
N VAL A 534 -12.68 -19.62 -4.18
CA VAL A 534 -13.02 -18.31 -4.77
C VAL A 534 -14.25 -18.43 -5.66
N LEU A 535 -14.35 -19.48 -6.47
CA LEU A 535 -15.54 -19.72 -7.30
C LEU A 535 -16.79 -19.98 -6.43
N LEU A 536 -16.67 -20.78 -5.37
CA LEU A 536 -17.77 -21.06 -4.44
C LEU A 536 -18.26 -19.78 -3.75
N THR A 537 -17.35 -18.88 -3.36
CA THR A 537 -17.72 -17.59 -2.75
C THR A 537 -18.36 -16.64 -3.75
N VAL A 538 -17.96 -16.67 -5.02
CA VAL A 538 -18.68 -16.01 -6.11
C VAL A 538 -20.09 -16.60 -6.24
N ILE A 539 -20.27 -17.91 -6.25
CA ILE A 539 -21.61 -18.53 -6.28
C ILE A 539 -22.45 -18.11 -5.07
N LEU A 540 -21.83 -18.01 -3.88
CA LEU A 540 -22.49 -17.51 -2.67
C LEU A 540 -22.99 -16.06 -2.85
N THR A 541 -22.20 -15.15 -3.44
CA THR A 541 -22.69 -13.79 -3.75
C THR A 541 -23.94 -13.83 -4.62
N LEU A 542 -23.95 -14.69 -5.65
CA LEU A 542 -25.06 -14.81 -6.58
C LEU A 542 -26.30 -15.39 -5.90
N ALA A 543 -26.13 -16.32 -4.95
CA ALA A 543 -27.23 -16.84 -4.13
C ALA A 543 -27.86 -15.74 -3.25
N PHE A 544 -27.05 -14.90 -2.60
CA PHE A 544 -27.56 -13.74 -1.85
C PHE A 544 -28.27 -12.74 -2.75
N LEU A 545 -27.75 -12.50 -3.96
CA LEU A 545 -28.42 -11.67 -4.97
C LEU A 545 -29.80 -12.22 -5.33
N VAL A 546 -29.90 -13.53 -5.60
CA VAL A 546 -31.21 -14.19 -5.83
C VAL A 546 -32.12 -13.97 -4.62
N GLY A 547 -31.61 -14.07 -3.39
CA GLY A 547 -32.35 -13.74 -2.17
C GLY A 547 -32.91 -12.31 -2.15
N VAL A 548 -32.11 -11.30 -2.53
CA VAL A 548 -32.55 -9.91 -2.65
C VAL A 548 -33.61 -9.74 -3.75
N VAL A 549 -33.45 -10.42 -4.88
CA VAL A 549 -34.42 -10.41 -5.98
C VAL A 549 -35.76 -11.00 -5.52
N LEU A 550 -35.73 -12.11 -4.79
CA LEU A 550 -36.92 -12.73 -4.21
C LEU A 550 -37.59 -11.82 -3.18
N TYR A 551 -36.79 -11.17 -2.31
CA TYR A 551 -37.31 -10.17 -1.38
C TYR A 551 -38.04 -9.04 -2.11
N LYS A 552 -37.45 -8.48 -3.16
CA LYS A 552 -38.06 -7.43 -3.97
C LYS A 552 -39.38 -7.91 -4.59
N LEU A 553 -39.41 -9.13 -5.14
CA LEU A 553 -40.61 -9.72 -5.72
C LEU A 553 -41.73 -9.86 -4.68
N VAL A 554 -41.41 -10.34 -3.48
CA VAL A 554 -42.40 -10.48 -2.39
C VAL A 554 -42.97 -9.12 -1.98
N ILE A 555 -42.11 -8.11 -1.77
CA ILE A 555 -42.54 -6.76 -1.42
C ILE A 555 -43.41 -6.16 -2.54
N LYS A 556 -43.02 -6.33 -3.81
CA LYS A 556 -43.77 -5.86 -4.97
C LYS A 556 -45.18 -6.46 -4.99
N VAL A 557 -45.33 -7.76 -4.78
CA VAL A 557 -46.65 -8.44 -4.70
C VAL A 557 -47.48 -7.94 -3.51
N ILE A 558 -46.88 -7.73 -2.34
CA ILE A 558 -47.57 -7.23 -1.16
C ILE A 558 -48.09 -5.81 -1.40
N LEU A 559 -47.24 -4.92 -1.95
CA LEU A 559 -47.60 -3.52 -2.21
C LEU A 559 -48.66 -3.39 -3.31
N TYR A 560 -48.65 -4.24 -4.34
CA TYR A 560 -49.71 -4.22 -5.36
C TYR A 560 -51.08 -4.69 -4.86
N ARG A 561 -51.11 -5.53 -3.82
CA ARG A 561 -52.35 -5.97 -3.17
C ARG A 561 -52.87 -4.98 -2.13
N HIS A 562 -52.10 -3.93 -1.84
CA HIS A 562 -52.47 -2.94 -0.84
C HIS A 562 -53.66 -2.09 -1.33
N HIS A 563 -54.60 -1.76 -0.44
CA HIS A 563 -55.84 -1.06 -0.81
C HIS A 563 -55.61 0.41 -1.22
N ASN A 564 -54.59 1.06 -0.64
CA ASN A 564 -54.28 2.46 -0.93
C ASN A 564 -53.76 2.64 -2.38
N PRO A 565 -54.43 3.45 -3.22
CA PRO A 565 -54.07 3.62 -4.63
C PRO A 565 -52.69 4.28 -4.82
N ILE A 566 -52.28 5.17 -3.90
CA ILE A 566 -50.95 5.81 -3.91
C ILE A 566 -49.83 4.78 -3.68
N VAL A 567 -50.06 3.81 -2.79
CA VAL A 567 -49.08 2.75 -2.48
C VAL A 567 -49.00 1.77 -3.64
N GLN A 568 -50.13 1.49 -4.30
CA GLN A 568 -50.18 0.61 -5.47
C GLN A 568 -49.45 1.21 -6.68
N SER A 569 -49.57 2.52 -6.93
CA SER A 569 -48.90 3.18 -8.06
C SER A 569 -47.39 3.36 -7.85
N THR A 570 -46.95 3.52 -6.59
CA THR A 570 -45.53 3.68 -6.23
C THR A 570 -44.85 2.39 -5.80
N ALA A 571 -45.55 1.26 -5.86
CA ALA A 571 -45.11 -0.04 -5.36
C ALA A 571 -43.73 -0.47 -5.90
N GLY A 572 -43.51 -0.35 -7.21
CA GLY A 572 -42.24 -0.72 -7.85
C GLY A 572 -41.06 0.13 -7.41
N MET A 573 -41.28 1.44 -7.21
CA MET A 573 -40.27 2.37 -6.70
C MET A 573 -39.91 2.03 -5.25
N ILE A 574 -40.91 1.82 -4.39
CA ILE A 574 -40.70 1.46 -2.98
C ILE A 574 -39.97 0.12 -2.86
N ALA A 575 -40.39 -0.91 -3.60
CA ALA A 575 -39.76 -2.22 -3.60
C ALA A 575 -38.29 -2.17 -4.06
N THR A 576 -37.98 -1.30 -5.02
CA THR A 576 -36.60 -1.09 -5.49
C THR A 576 -35.77 -0.34 -4.44
N MET A 577 -36.33 0.67 -3.77
CA MET A 577 -35.65 1.40 -2.69
C MET A 577 -35.31 0.49 -1.51
N THR A 578 -36.28 -0.28 -1.02
CA THR A 578 -36.07 -1.20 0.10
C THR A 578 -35.14 -2.35 -0.28
N GLY A 579 -35.31 -2.92 -1.49
CA GLY A 579 -34.42 -3.94 -2.02
C GLY A 579 -32.97 -3.46 -2.15
N SER A 580 -32.76 -2.22 -2.63
CA SER A 580 -31.44 -1.61 -2.74
C SER A 580 -30.76 -1.45 -1.37
N LEU A 581 -31.52 -1.07 -0.34
CA LEU A 581 -31.00 -0.91 1.02
C LEU A 581 -30.62 -2.26 1.65
N VAL A 582 -31.46 -3.28 1.49
CA VAL A 582 -31.15 -4.65 1.94
C VAL A 582 -29.91 -5.19 1.22
N ASN A 583 -29.79 -4.93 -0.08
CA ASN A 583 -28.59 -5.28 -0.85
C ASN A 583 -27.34 -4.58 -0.30
N LEU A 584 -27.42 -3.29 0.01
CA LEU A 584 -26.30 -2.54 0.61
C LEU A 584 -25.86 -3.15 1.95
N VAL A 585 -26.80 -3.50 2.83
CA VAL A 585 -26.48 -4.19 4.11
C VAL A 585 -25.83 -5.55 3.86
N THR A 586 -26.33 -6.30 2.87
CA THR A 586 -25.78 -7.61 2.49
C THR A 586 -24.35 -7.48 1.97
N ILE A 587 -24.05 -6.46 1.16
CA ILE A 587 -22.70 -6.18 0.66
C ILE A 587 -21.71 -5.99 1.82
N PHE A 588 -22.08 -5.23 2.86
CA PHE A 588 -21.23 -5.03 4.04
C PHE A 588 -21.02 -6.32 4.83
N PHE A 589 -22.07 -7.12 5.02
CA PHE A 589 -21.96 -8.42 5.69
C PHE A 589 -21.01 -9.35 4.94
N LEU A 590 -21.19 -9.47 3.61
CA LEU A 590 -20.34 -10.31 2.76
C LEU A 590 -18.89 -9.83 2.72
N LYS A 591 -18.62 -8.52 2.77
CA LYS A 591 -17.26 -7.97 2.92
C LYS A 591 -16.54 -8.55 4.15
N LEU A 592 -17.21 -8.61 5.30
CA LEU A 592 -16.62 -9.17 6.53
C LEU A 592 -16.29 -10.66 6.41
N VAL A 593 -17.04 -11.40 5.60
CA VAL A 593 -16.79 -12.83 5.31
C VAL A 593 -15.63 -12.95 4.34
N TYR A 594 -15.62 -12.19 3.24
CA TYR A 594 -14.57 -12.24 2.22
C TYR A 594 -13.21 -11.84 2.74
N ASP A 595 -13.13 -10.83 3.60
CA ASP A 595 -11.85 -10.43 4.20
C ASP A 595 -11.23 -11.57 5.03
N ARG A 596 -12.06 -12.35 5.74
CA ARG A 596 -11.60 -13.53 6.50
C ARG A 596 -11.28 -14.73 5.62
N MET A 597 -12.10 -14.97 4.58
CA MET A 597 -11.89 -16.11 3.69
C MET A 597 -10.66 -15.91 2.82
N ALA A 598 -10.48 -14.74 2.23
CA ALA A 598 -9.36 -14.47 1.32
C ALA A 598 -8.01 -14.54 2.04
N THR A 599 -7.90 -14.05 3.29
CA THR A 599 -6.66 -14.20 4.08
C THR A 599 -6.37 -15.67 4.36
N LYS A 600 -7.35 -16.42 4.88
CA LYS A 600 -7.20 -17.86 5.15
C LYS A 600 -6.83 -18.67 3.91
N LEU A 601 -7.44 -18.38 2.76
CA LEU A 601 -7.13 -19.03 1.48
C LEU A 601 -5.71 -18.73 1.02
N THR A 602 -5.28 -17.47 1.14
CA THR A 602 -3.93 -17.07 0.73
C THR A 602 -2.87 -17.61 1.69
N ASP A 603 -3.18 -17.79 2.97
CA ASP A 603 -2.31 -18.47 3.93
C ASP A 603 -2.14 -19.95 3.56
N ILE A 604 -3.21 -20.62 3.10
CA ILE A 604 -3.18 -22.01 2.60
C ILE A 604 -2.33 -22.15 1.32
N GLU A 605 -2.18 -21.10 0.51
CA GLU A 605 -1.35 -21.11 -0.69
C GLU A 605 0.16 -21.15 -0.43
N HIS A 606 0.60 -20.87 0.80
CA HIS A 606 2.01 -20.89 1.21
C HIS A 606 2.92 -20.14 0.22
N HIS A 607 2.65 -18.86 -0.01
CA HIS A 607 3.52 -18.01 -0.82
C HIS A 607 4.90 -17.85 -0.18
N ARG A 608 5.95 -17.84 -1.01
CA ARG A 608 7.34 -17.71 -0.54
C ARG A 608 7.61 -16.29 -0.04
N THR A 609 7.23 -15.27 -0.81
CA THR A 609 7.53 -13.86 -0.51
C THR A 609 6.29 -13.08 -0.10
N GLN A 610 6.49 -11.97 0.63
CA GLN A 610 5.39 -11.10 1.05
C GLN A 610 4.71 -10.42 -0.15
N VAL A 611 5.47 -10.04 -1.18
CA VAL A 611 4.91 -9.43 -2.40
C VAL A 611 4.02 -10.40 -3.17
N GLU A 612 4.41 -11.67 -3.31
CA GLU A 612 3.55 -12.69 -3.93
C GLU A 612 2.27 -12.91 -3.13
N TYR A 613 2.39 -13.01 -1.80
CA TYR A 613 1.25 -13.13 -0.90
C TYR A 613 0.30 -11.94 -1.04
N ASP A 614 0.83 -10.72 -0.98
CA ASP A 614 0.05 -9.48 -1.04
C ASP A 614 -0.62 -9.31 -2.41
N ASN A 615 0.08 -9.60 -3.52
CA ASN A 615 -0.48 -9.54 -4.87
C ASN A 615 -1.62 -10.56 -5.06
N SER A 616 -1.41 -11.80 -4.60
CA SER A 616 -2.43 -12.86 -4.67
C SER A 616 -3.65 -12.51 -3.82
N LEU A 617 -3.44 -12.02 -2.59
CA LEU A 617 -4.50 -11.59 -1.69
C LEU A 617 -5.26 -10.37 -2.25
N THR A 618 -4.55 -9.39 -2.82
CA THR A 618 -5.15 -8.23 -3.46
C THR A 618 -6.04 -8.62 -4.62
N LEU A 619 -5.58 -9.52 -5.49
CA LEU A 619 -6.38 -10.00 -6.62
C LEU A 619 -7.64 -10.73 -6.15
N LYS A 620 -7.56 -11.62 -5.17
CA LYS A 620 -8.73 -12.32 -4.63
C LYS A 620 -9.73 -11.37 -3.99
N LEU A 621 -9.27 -10.50 -3.10
CA LEU A 621 -10.14 -9.53 -2.42
C LEU A 621 -10.81 -8.60 -3.44
N TYR A 622 -10.06 -8.13 -4.43
CA TYR A 622 -10.63 -7.31 -5.49
C TYR A 622 -11.69 -8.06 -6.30
N LEU A 623 -11.43 -9.30 -6.75
CA LEU A 623 -12.40 -10.08 -7.52
C LEU A 623 -13.68 -10.36 -6.73
N LEU A 624 -13.55 -10.75 -5.45
CA LEU A 624 -14.71 -11.00 -4.58
C LEU A 624 -15.53 -9.71 -4.35
N GLN A 625 -14.86 -8.59 -4.11
CA GLN A 625 -15.53 -7.29 -3.95
C GLN A 625 -16.16 -6.80 -5.25
N PHE A 626 -15.50 -7.01 -6.40
CA PHE A 626 -16.03 -6.68 -7.72
C PHE A 626 -17.37 -7.38 -7.96
N VAL A 627 -17.43 -8.70 -7.76
CA VAL A 627 -18.69 -9.45 -7.92
C VAL A 627 -19.73 -8.98 -6.89
N ASN A 628 -19.34 -8.80 -5.62
CA ASN A 628 -20.26 -8.37 -4.57
C ASN A 628 -20.93 -7.02 -4.87
N TYR A 629 -20.18 -6.03 -5.35
CA TYR A 629 -20.73 -4.70 -5.65
C TYR A 629 -21.48 -4.65 -6.98
N TYR A 630 -20.97 -5.27 -8.04
CA TYR A 630 -21.51 -5.07 -9.39
C TYR A 630 -22.53 -6.12 -9.82
N SER A 631 -22.60 -7.30 -9.20
CA SER A 631 -23.51 -8.37 -9.62
C SER A 631 -24.98 -7.94 -9.64
N SER A 632 -25.45 -7.26 -8.58
CA SER A 632 -26.81 -6.73 -8.50
C SER A 632 -27.16 -5.73 -9.60
N ILE A 633 -26.20 -4.88 -9.96
CA ILE A 633 -26.35 -3.83 -10.97
C ILE A 633 -26.34 -4.45 -12.37
N PHE A 634 -25.44 -5.42 -12.63
CA PHE A 634 -25.43 -6.18 -13.87
C PHE A 634 -26.70 -7.01 -14.05
N TYR A 635 -27.26 -7.56 -12.98
CA TYR A 635 -28.53 -8.26 -13.01
C TYR A 635 -29.67 -7.34 -13.46
N ILE A 636 -29.80 -6.15 -12.85
CA ILE A 636 -30.84 -5.17 -13.22
C ILE A 636 -30.63 -4.70 -14.67
N ALA A 637 -29.38 -4.43 -15.07
CA ALA A 637 -29.06 -3.89 -16.38
C ALA A 637 -29.34 -4.87 -17.53
N PHE A 638 -29.00 -6.16 -17.37
CA PHE A 638 -28.93 -7.12 -18.47
C PHE A 638 -29.85 -8.33 -18.36
N ILE A 639 -30.22 -8.76 -17.16
CA ILE A 639 -30.97 -10.00 -16.94
C ILE A 639 -32.45 -9.69 -16.67
N GLN A 640 -32.74 -8.71 -15.83
CA GLN A 640 -34.09 -8.48 -15.31
C GLN A 640 -35.13 -8.07 -16.36
N GLY A 641 -34.74 -7.29 -17.37
CA GLY A 641 -35.65 -6.84 -18.44
C GLY A 641 -36.14 -7.97 -19.34
N PRO A 642 -35.24 -8.71 -20.02
CA PRO A 642 -35.60 -9.80 -20.93
C PRO A 642 -36.41 -10.93 -20.29
N THR A 643 -36.26 -11.16 -18.97
CA THR A 643 -36.97 -12.24 -18.25
C THR A 643 -38.42 -11.89 -17.88
N SER A 644 -38.94 -10.74 -18.30
CA SER A 644 -40.31 -10.30 -17.98
C SER A 644 -41.38 -11.24 -18.56
N ALA A 645 -42.27 -11.73 -17.71
CA ALA A 645 -43.42 -12.54 -18.09
C ALA A 645 -44.46 -11.72 -18.87
N VAL A 646 -45.21 -12.42 -19.71
CA VAL A 646 -46.42 -11.88 -20.30
C VAL A 646 -47.44 -11.67 -19.18
N PRO A 647 -48.07 -10.48 -19.06
CA PRO A 647 -49.10 -10.23 -18.06
C PRO A 647 -50.19 -11.32 -18.07
N GLY A 648 -50.47 -11.91 -16.90
CA GLY A 648 -51.50 -12.95 -16.75
C GLY A 648 -51.07 -14.37 -17.13
N SER A 649 -49.78 -14.70 -17.25
CA SER A 649 -49.30 -16.10 -17.33
C SER A 649 -49.11 -16.72 -15.94
N GLU A 650 -49.47 -18.00 -15.76
CA GLU A 650 -49.39 -18.73 -14.47
C GLU A 650 -48.04 -19.42 -14.20
N HIS A 651 -46.98 -19.14 -14.97
CA HIS A 651 -45.70 -19.87 -14.86
C HIS A 651 -44.55 -19.06 -14.21
N ILE A 652 -43.83 -19.77 -13.33
CA ILE A 652 -42.50 -19.60 -12.69
C ILE A 652 -42.20 -18.23 -12.01
N LEU A 653 -41.81 -18.32 -10.73
CA LEU A 653 -41.27 -17.25 -9.87
C LEU A 653 -40.23 -16.32 -10.54
N ILE A 654 -39.42 -16.85 -11.45
CA ILE A 654 -38.32 -16.15 -12.15
C ILE A 654 -38.87 -15.20 -13.23
N GLN A 655 -39.97 -15.56 -13.90
CA GLN A 655 -40.53 -14.78 -15.01
C GLN A 655 -41.30 -13.55 -14.51
N SER A 656 -41.75 -13.56 -13.25
CA SER A 656 -42.46 -12.45 -12.59
C SER A 656 -41.53 -11.35 -12.04
N THR A 657 -40.22 -11.42 -12.29
CA THR A 657 -39.21 -10.44 -11.81
C THR A 657 -39.03 -9.21 -12.70
N GLY A 658 -39.78 -9.14 -13.81
CA GLY A 658 -39.70 -8.08 -14.81
C GLY A 658 -39.82 -6.65 -14.26
N CYS A 659 -39.21 -5.72 -14.99
CA CYS A 659 -39.29 -4.29 -14.72
C CYS A 659 -40.68 -3.75 -15.07
N ASP A 660 -41.12 -2.70 -14.36
CA ASP A 660 -42.42 -2.09 -14.62
C ASP A 660 -42.43 -1.46 -16.03
N GLN A 661 -43.37 -1.87 -16.88
CA GLN A 661 -43.47 -1.43 -18.29
C GLN A 661 -42.17 -1.64 -19.10
N GLY A 662 -41.41 -2.71 -18.83
CA GLY A 662 -40.24 -3.09 -19.65
C GLY A 662 -38.97 -2.27 -19.47
N ASP A 663 -39.04 -1.06 -18.90
CA ASP A 663 -37.88 -0.18 -18.70
C ASP A 663 -37.21 -0.38 -17.31
N CYS A 664 -36.00 -0.94 -17.33
CA CYS A 664 -35.18 -1.20 -16.14
C CYS A 664 -34.20 -0.06 -15.79
N LEU A 665 -34.06 0.95 -16.64
CA LEU A 665 -33.07 2.02 -16.46
C LEU A 665 -33.33 2.80 -15.15
N PHE A 666 -34.60 2.99 -14.79
CA PHE A 666 -34.99 3.70 -13.58
C PHE A 666 -34.54 2.97 -12.30
N GLU A 667 -34.74 1.65 -12.27
CA GLU A 667 -34.34 0.84 -11.14
C GLU A 667 -32.82 0.80 -11.00
N LEU A 668 -32.12 0.73 -12.13
CA LEU A 668 -30.66 0.79 -12.20
C LEU A 668 -30.13 2.13 -11.65
N PHE A 669 -30.71 3.25 -12.07
CA PHE A 669 -30.35 4.59 -11.59
C PHE A 669 -30.47 4.70 -10.07
N ILE A 670 -31.61 4.28 -9.51
CA ILE A 670 -31.84 4.28 -8.05
C ILE A 670 -30.80 3.41 -7.32
N GLN A 671 -30.59 2.19 -7.81
CA GLN A 671 -29.66 1.24 -7.20
C GLN A 671 -28.23 1.83 -7.15
N LEU A 672 -27.80 2.48 -8.23
CA LEU A 672 -26.50 3.14 -8.32
C LEU A 672 -26.36 4.30 -7.32
N VAL A 673 -27.38 5.15 -7.21
CA VAL A 673 -27.37 6.28 -6.25
C VAL A 673 -27.28 5.75 -4.82
N ILE A 674 -28.09 4.76 -4.45
CA ILE A 674 -28.11 4.20 -3.09
C ILE A 674 -26.79 3.52 -2.77
N ILE A 675 -26.23 2.71 -3.67
CA ILE A 675 -24.96 2.04 -3.42
C ILE A 675 -23.81 3.06 -3.34
N MET A 676 -23.71 4.00 -4.29
CA MET A 676 -22.59 4.92 -4.38
C MET A 676 -22.60 5.95 -3.24
N VAL A 677 -23.76 6.54 -2.93
CA VAL A 677 -23.89 7.51 -1.82
C VAL A 677 -23.91 6.79 -0.47
N GLY A 678 -24.66 5.69 -0.36
CA GLY A 678 -24.79 4.93 0.88
C GLY A 678 -23.47 4.30 1.34
N LYS A 679 -22.68 3.76 0.40
CA LYS A 679 -21.32 3.27 0.71
C LYS A 679 -20.47 4.40 1.29
N GLN A 680 -20.47 5.58 0.66
CA GLN A 680 -19.61 6.67 1.10
C GLN A 680 -19.96 7.19 2.50
N ILE A 681 -21.25 7.30 2.79
CA ILE A 681 -21.72 7.69 4.13
C ILE A 681 -21.23 6.68 5.17
N PHE A 682 -21.35 5.38 4.87
CA PHE A 682 -20.91 4.33 5.78
C PHE A 682 -19.38 4.30 5.95
N SER A 683 -18.60 4.42 4.87
CA SER A 683 -17.13 4.53 4.91
C SER A 683 -16.71 5.72 5.79
N PHE A 684 -17.32 6.89 5.60
CA PHE A 684 -17.04 8.07 6.43
C PHE A 684 -17.35 7.83 7.91
N ILE A 685 -18.47 7.17 8.24
CA ILE A 685 -18.82 6.81 9.62
C ILE A 685 -17.77 5.85 10.21
N GLN A 686 -17.41 4.80 9.48
CA GLN A 686 -16.45 3.80 9.94
C GLN A 686 -15.05 4.42 10.17
N GLU A 687 -14.61 5.31 9.29
CA GLU A 687 -13.24 5.82 9.31
C GLU A 687 -13.06 7.09 10.14
N SER A 688 -13.99 8.03 10.05
CA SER A 688 -13.87 9.31 10.73
C SER A 688 -14.58 9.35 12.08
N LEU A 689 -15.77 8.73 12.19
CA LEU A 689 -16.61 8.85 13.39
C LEU A 689 -16.32 7.74 14.40
N MET A 690 -16.20 6.49 13.95
CA MET A 690 -16.02 5.31 14.81
C MET A 690 -14.80 5.41 15.74
N PRO A 691 -13.56 5.77 15.31
CA PRO A 691 -12.43 5.85 16.23
C PRO A 691 -12.57 6.96 17.27
N VAL A 692 -13.30 8.04 16.96
CA VAL A 692 -13.57 9.13 17.91
C VAL A 692 -14.61 8.67 18.93
N LEU A 693 -15.71 8.06 18.48
CA LEU A 693 -16.74 7.49 19.36
C LEU A 693 -16.14 6.43 20.28
N TRP A 694 -15.26 5.57 19.77
CA TRP A 694 -14.61 4.53 20.55
C TRP A 694 -13.67 5.12 21.62
N LYS A 695 -12.91 6.17 21.28
CA LYS A 695 -12.09 6.92 22.24
C LYS A 695 -12.93 7.61 23.32
N LEU A 696 -14.03 8.27 22.94
CA LEU A 696 -14.95 8.92 23.88
C LEU A 696 -15.63 7.90 24.80
N PHE A 697 -16.09 6.77 24.23
CA PHE A 697 -16.72 5.68 24.97
C PHE A 697 -15.76 5.09 26.01
N PHE A 698 -14.51 4.79 25.64
CA PHE A 698 -13.52 4.28 26.59
C PHE A 698 -13.12 5.31 27.65
N LYS A 699 -13.01 6.60 27.29
CA LYS A 699 -12.76 7.68 28.26
C LYS A 699 -13.90 7.78 29.28
N PHE A 700 -15.15 7.69 28.82
CA PHE A 700 -16.32 7.73 29.69
C PHE A 700 -16.41 6.50 30.60
N ARG A 701 -16.16 5.30 30.06
CA ARG A 701 -16.11 4.04 30.83
C ARG A 701 -15.00 4.07 31.88
N SER A 702 -13.84 4.64 31.56
CA SER A 702 -12.72 4.85 32.49
C SER A 702 -13.10 5.81 33.62
N MET A 703 -13.67 6.98 33.32
CA MET A 703 -14.08 7.95 34.34
C MET A 703 -15.12 7.37 35.30
N LYS A 704 -16.11 6.62 34.78
CA LYS A 704 -17.12 5.94 35.61
C LYS A 704 -16.49 4.90 36.55
N ARG A 705 -15.46 4.20 36.11
CA ARG A 705 -14.74 3.19 36.91
C ARG A 705 -13.79 3.83 37.94
N SER A 706 -13.19 4.98 37.63
CA SER A 706 -12.39 5.77 38.59
C SER A 706 -13.25 6.40 39.69
N SER A 707 -14.48 6.83 39.37
CA SER A 707 -15.46 7.29 40.37
C SER A 707 -15.85 6.18 41.34
N ASN A 708 -16.12 4.98 40.83
CA ASN A 708 -16.48 3.82 41.67
C ASN A 708 -15.31 3.34 42.55
N TYR A 709 -14.06 3.51 42.13
CA TYR A 709 -12.87 3.16 42.93
C TYR A 709 -12.58 4.20 44.02
N ALA A 710 -12.88 5.48 43.76
CA ALA A 710 -12.78 6.55 44.76
C ALA A 710 -13.82 6.38 45.89
N ASP A 711 -15.06 5.99 45.56
CA ASP A 711 -16.09 5.69 46.57
C ASP A 711 -15.73 4.45 47.42
N HIS A 712 -15.08 3.44 46.83
CA HIS A 712 -14.67 2.24 47.57
C HIS A 712 -13.50 2.49 48.54
N ASN A 713 -12.56 3.40 48.20
CA ASN A 713 -11.47 3.80 49.09
C ASN A 713 -11.92 4.77 50.18
N HIS A 714 -12.95 5.59 49.93
CA HIS A 714 -13.53 6.46 50.96
C HIS A 714 -14.25 5.67 52.06
N ASN A 715 -14.83 4.51 51.73
CA ASN A 715 -15.43 3.57 52.68
C ASN A 715 -14.41 2.68 53.42
N MET A 716 -13.20 2.48 52.87
CA MET A 716 -12.15 1.68 53.51
C MET A 716 -11.30 2.51 54.49
N ASN A 717 -11.11 3.80 54.21
CA ASN A 717 -10.37 4.72 55.08
C ASN A 717 -11.20 5.27 56.26
N SER A 718 -12.51 5.04 56.29
CA SER A 718 -13.37 5.39 57.43
C SER A 718 -13.41 4.33 58.54
N ILE A 719 -12.70 3.20 58.38
CA ILE A 719 -12.72 2.09 59.34
C ILE A 719 -11.41 2.00 60.15
N ASN A 720 -10.33 2.68 59.74
CA ASN A 720 -9.04 2.65 60.44
C ASN A 720 -8.57 4.06 60.86
N PHE A 721 -9.20 4.62 61.89
CA PHE A 721 -8.62 5.71 62.68
C PHE A 721 -8.91 5.46 64.15
N ASN A 722 -7.93 4.93 64.88
CA ASN A 722 -7.67 5.23 66.28
C ASN A 722 -6.21 4.86 66.64
N GLU A 723 -5.60 5.76 67.42
CA GLU A 723 -4.31 5.66 68.15
C GLU A 723 -2.99 6.18 67.50
N SER A 724 -2.74 7.47 67.80
CA SER A 724 -1.58 8.05 68.55
C SER A 724 -0.12 7.67 68.20
N ASN A 725 0.61 8.62 67.58
CA ASN A 725 1.59 9.51 68.24
C ASN A 725 2.37 10.38 67.21
N PRO A 726 2.74 11.65 67.51
CA PRO A 726 3.38 12.56 66.56
C PRO A 726 4.87 12.76 66.87
N VAL A 727 5.80 12.27 66.05
CA VAL A 727 7.23 12.60 66.22
C VAL A 727 7.97 12.75 64.88
N THR A 728 8.61 13.93 64.74
CA THR A 728 9.65 14.39 63.79
C THR A 728 9.37 14.43 62.28
N THR A 729 8.73 15.53 61.88
CA THR A 729 8.99 16.19 60.59
C THR A 729 10.31 16.96 60.68
N SER A 730 11.37 16.53 59.99
CA SER A 730 12.33 17.48 59.41
C SER A 730 13.24 16.83 58.36
N LEU A 731 13.36 17.56 57.25
CA LEU A 731 14.50 17.59 56.31
C LEU A 731 14.66 16.42 55.32
N LEU A 732 14.06 16.56 54.13
CA LEU A 732 14.76 16.44 52.84
C LEU A 732 14.02 17.30 51.78
N PRO A 733 14.72 17.93 50.81
CA PRO A 733 14.25 19.13 50.12
C PRO A 733 13.23 18.85 49.01
N ALA A 734 12.21 19.69 48.96
CA ALA A 734 11.23 19.81 47.89
C ALA A 734 11.86 20.27 46.56
N LYS A 735 12.55 19.35 45.85
CA LYS A 735 13.04 19.59 44.49
C LYS A 735 12.84 18.43 43.50
N TYR A 736 11.98 17.47 43.83
CA TYR A 736 11.70 16.29 42.98
C TYR A 736 10.20 16.04 42.73
N SER A 737 9.39 17.09 42.64
CA SER A 737 7.93 16.97 42.38
C SER A 737 7.43 17.68 41.12
N SER A 738 8.30 17.93 40.11
CA SER A 738 7.89 18.54 38.83
C SER A 738 8.16 17.70 37.57
N LEU A 739 8.58 16.43 37.70
CA LEU A 739 8.88 15.56 36.54
C LEU A 739 7.84 14.46 36.26
N SER A 740 6.68 14.46 36.94
CA SER A 740 5.64 13.42 36.80
C SER A 740 4.55 13.75 35.75
N GLY A 741 4.90 14.53 34.72
CA GLY A 741 3.92 15.05 33.75
C GLY A 741 4.39 15.17 32.29
N ARG A 742 5.55 14.63 31.92
CA ARG A 742 5.97 14.61 30.49
C ARG A 742 5.33 13.43 29.76
N ASN A 743 4.46 13.73 28.80
CA ASN A 743 3.97 12.75 27.84
C ASN A 743 5.11 12.39 26.88
N ILE A 744 5.85 11.32 27.19
CA ILE A 744 6.93 10.80 26.36
C ILE A 744 6.41 10.50 24.94
N LEU A 745 7.07 11.03 23.91
CA LEU A 745 6.69 10.86 22.49
C LEU A 745 6.45 9.38 22.10
N CYS A 746 7.32 8.46 22.55
CA CYS A 746 7.17 7.02 22.29
C CYS A 746 5.84 6.46 22.80
N ARG A 747 5.37 6.95 23.95
CA ARG A 747 4.08 6.58 24.56
C ARG A 747 2.90 7.20 23.82
N ALA A 748 3.04 8.44 23.34
CA ALA A 748 2.01 9.09 22.54
C ALA A 748 1.74 8.32 21.24
N ASP A 749 2.80 7.89 20.55
CA ASP A 749 2.70 7.08 19.33
C ASP A 749 2.24 5.63 19.61
N PHE A 750 2.63 5.04 20.76
CA PHE A 750 2.10 3.72 21.18
C PHE A 750 0.57 3.71 21.29
N ASN A 751 -0.03 4.82 21.73
CA ASN A 751 -1.48 4.94 21.86
C ASN A 751 -2.20 5.19 20.51
N MET A 752 -1.47 5.35 19.41
CA MET A 752 -2.05 5.46 18.07
C MET A 752 -2.41 4.09 17.49
N LEU A 753 -3.32 4.06 16.52
CA LEU A 753 -3.78 2.83 15.88
C LEU A 753 -2.66 2.25 15.01
N ASP A 754 -2.51 0.93 15.04
CA ASP A 754 -1.59 0.22 14.16
C ASP A 754 -2.18 0.17 12.74
N PRO A 755 -1.48 0.70 11.71
CA PRO A 755 -1.89 0.56 10.31
C PRO A 755 -1.94 -0.89 9.79
N GLY A 756 -1.32 -1.84 10.49
CA GLY A 756 -1.18 -3.23 10.06
C GLY A 756 -0.18 -3.42 8.91
N SER A 757 -0.11 -4.62 8.35
CA SER A 757 0.87 -4.98 7.32
C SER A 757 0.62 -4.33 5.95
N ARG A 758 -0.62 -3.91 5.67
CA ARG A 758 -1.05 -3.36 4.37
C ARG A 758 -1.91 -2.09 4.52
N PRO A 759 -1.32 -0.97 4.98
CA PRO A 759 -2.06 0.27 5.25
C PRO A 759 -2.83 0.82 4.05
N LEU A 760 -2.28 0.69 2.84
CA LEU A 760 -2.83 1.32 1.63
C LEU A 760 -3.83 0.43 0.87
N PHE A 761 -4.01 -0.82 1.28
CA PHE A 761 -4.78 -1.79 0.51
C PHE A 761 -6.26 -1.39 0.39
N ASN A 762 -6.89 -1.07 1.53
CA ASN A 762 -8.30 -0.67 1.55
C ASN A 762 -8.53 0.64 0.80
N GLU A 763 -7.57 1.57 0.88
CA GLU A 763 -7.60 2.87 0.20
C GLU A 763 -7.63 2.70 -1.33
N TYR A 764 -6.73 1.88 -1.88
CA TYR A 764 -6.76 1.57 -3.30
C TYR A 764 -8.02 0.80 -3.70
N LEU A 765 -8.44 -0.20 -2.91
CA LEU A 765 -9.63 -1.00 -3.20
C LEU A 765 -10.88 -0.12 -3.33
N GLU A 766 -11.07 0.81 -2.40
CA GLU A 766 -12.20 1.74 -2.40
C GLU A 766 -12.23 2.59 -3.67
N MET A 767 -11.07 3.14 -4.04
CA MET A 767 -10.94 4.00 -5.21
C MET A 767 -11.09 3.23 -6.54
N MET A 768 -10.63 1.98 -6.61
CA MET A 768 -10.81 1.16 -7.81
C MET A 768 -12.29 0.80 -8.04
N ILE A 769 -13.02 0.48 -6.97
CA ILE A 769 -14.46 0.23 -7.05
C ILE A 769 -15.21 1.51 -7.46
N GLN A 770 -14.79 2.67 -6.96
CA GLN A 770 -15.36 3.94 -7.41
C GLN A 770 -15.10 4.22 -8.90
N TYR A 771 -13.87 3.99 -9.37
CA TYR A 771 -13.52 4.13 -10.79
C TYR A 771 -14.39 3.24 -11.68
N GLY A 772 -14.67 2.00 -11.25
CA GLY A 772 -15.57 1.10 -11.95
C GLY A 772 -17.01 1.63 -12.02
N PHE A 773 -17.57 2.16 -10.92
CA PHE A 773 -18.90 2.77 -10.94
C PHE A 773 -19.01 3.91 -11.94
N ILE A 774 -17.99 4.78 -11.97
CA ILE A 774 -17.97 5.99 -12.79
C ILE A 774 -17.73 5.67 -14.26
N THR A 775 -17.06 4.58 -14.62
CA THR A 775 -16.72 4.28 -16.02
C THR A 775 -17.71 3.33 -16.70
N MET A 776 -18.29 2.37 -15.94
CA MET A 776 -19.15 1.32 -16.49
C MET A 776 -20.64 1.69 -16.58
N PHE A 777 -21.12 2.65 -15.78
CA PHE A 777 -22.56 2.92 -15.63
C PHE A 777 -22.95 4.37 -15.94
N VAL A 778 -22.11 5.09 -16.69
CA VAL A 778 -22.37 6.48 -17.09
C VAL A 778 -23.70 6.65 -17.84
N PRO A 779 -24.08 5.78 -18.81
CA PRO A 779 -25.31 5.98 -19.56
C PRO A 779 -26.55 6.02 -18.66
N ALA A 780 -26.51 5.30 -17.53
CA ALA A 780 -27.58 5.28 -16.55
C ALA A 780 -27.51 6.44 -15.54
N PHE A 781 -26.32 7.05 -15.35
CA PHE A 781 -26.15 8.15 -14.41
C PHE A 781 -25.05 9.15 -14.82
N PRO A 782 -25.38 10.20 -15.58
CA PRO A 782 -24.39 11.16 -16.08
C PRO A 782 -23.76 12.03 -14.98
N LEU A 783 -24.40 12.14 -13.81
CA LEU A 783 -23.84 12.86 -12.65
C LEU A 783 -22.88 12.01 -11.81
N ALA A 784 -22.67 10.73 -12.12
CA ALA A 784 -21.73 9.87 -11.38
C ALA A 784 -20.32 10.49 -11.22
N PRO A 785 -19.71 11.11 -12.26
CA PRO A 785 -18.40 11.75 -12.12
C PRO A 785 -18.40 12.94 -11.15
N LEU A 786 -19.51 13.68 -11.02
CA LEU A 786 -19.63 14.77 -10.06
C LEU A 786 -19.61 14.24 -8.62
N PHE A 787 -20.40 13.21 -8.32
CA PHE A 787 -20.38 12.58 -7.00
C PHE A 787 -19.02 11.97 -6.70
N GLY A 788 -18.37 11.35 -7.69
CA GLY A 788 -17.01 10.86 -7.56
C GLY A 788 -15.97 11.97 -7.28
N LEU A 789 -16.09 13.12 -7.95
CA LEU A 789 -15.24 14.28 -7.72
C LEU A 789 -15.40 14.81 -6.30
N LEU A 790 -16.65 15.01 -5.85
CA LEU A 790 -16.95 15.44 -4.50
C LEU A 790 -16.41 14.45 -3.48
N ASN A 791 -16.58 13.16 -3.75
CA ASN A 791 -16.05 12.11 -2.88
C ASN A 791 -14.54 12.22 -2.71
N ASN A 792 -13.81 12.22 -3.83
CA ASN A 792 -12.35 12.24 -3.78
C ASN A 792 -11.80 13.51 -3.12
N LEU A 793 -12.50 14.64 -3.20
CA LEU A 793 -12.08 15.87 -2.53
C LEU A 793 -12.05 15.68 -1.00
N PHE A 794 -13.09 15.05 -0.44
CA PHE A 794 -13.11 14.72 0.98
C PHE A 794 -12.13 13.59 1.31
N GLU A 795 -12.06 12.56 0.46
CA GLU A 795 -11.22 11.38 0.65
C GLU A 795 -9.73 11.74 0.77
N ILE A 796 -9.21 12.58 -0.13
CA ILE A 796 -7.82 13.07 -0.08
C ILE A 796 -7.47 13.63 1.31
N ARG A 797 -8.42 14.33 1.94
CA ARG A 797 -8.21 14.97 3.25
C ARG A 797 -8.49 14.01 4.41
N GLY A 798 -9.48 13.14 4.27
CA GLY A 798 -9.79 12.06 5.21
C GLY A 798 -8.59 11.14 5.40
N ASP A 799 -8.03 10.65 4.30
CA ASP A 799 -6.85 9.77 4.29
C ASP A 799 -5.61 10.44 4.84
N ALA A 800 -5.38 11.70 4.46
CA ALA A 800 -4.27 12.48 5.00
C ALA A 800 -4.40 12.64 6.53
N LYS A 801 -5.61 12.87 7.03
CA LYS A 801 -5.88 13.00 8.47
C LYS A 801 -5.73 11.69 9.22
N LYS A 802 -6.16 10.58 8.61
CA LYS A 802 -5.99 9.20 9.10
C LYS A 802 -4.50 8.88 9.29
N LEU A 803 -3.67 9.11 8.27
CA LEU A 803 -2.23 8.85 8.31
C LEU A 803 -1.42 9.77 9.23
N VAL A 804 -1.77 11.06 9.36
CA VAL A 804 -0.99 12.02 10.16
C VAL A 804 -1.35 12.01 11.64
N ASN A 805 -2.63 11.77 11.98
CA ASN A 805 -3.15 11.96 13.34
C ASN A 805 -3.67 10.70 14.03
N GLN A 806 -4.04 9.65 13.28
CA GLN A 806 -4.69 8.47 13.86
C GLN A 806 -3.80 7.22 13.85
N TYR A 807 -3.06 7.01 12.76
CA TYR A 807 -2.16 5.87 12.60
C TYR A 807 -0.76 6.17 13.13
N ARG A 808 -0.11 5.12 13.61
CA ARG A 808 1.35 5.08 13.75
C ARG A 808 1.97 5.23 12.37
N ARG A 809 3.20 5.77 12.31
CA ARG A 809 3.90 6.00 11.05
C ARG A 809 4.19 4.66 10.36
N PRO A 810 3.63 4.40 9.16
CA PRO A 810 3.89 3.14 8.47
C PRO A 810 5.30 3.14 7.85
N VAL A 811 5.94 1.97 7.86
CA VAL A 811 7.16 1.71 7.09
C VAL A 811 6.75 0.91 5.86
N LEU A 812 6.99 1.48 4.68
CA LEU A 812 6.68 0.85 3.40
C LEU A 812 7.95 0.75 2.56
N GLU A 813 8.03 -0.33 1.79
CA GLU A 813 9.11 -0.52 0.83
C GLU A 813 9.07 0.53 -0.28
N ARG A 814 10.23 0.80 -0.86
CA ARG A 814 10.33 1.72 -2.01
C ARG A 814 9.76 1.04 -3.24
N VAL A 815 8.79 1.69 -3.86
CA VAL A 815 8.11 1.19 -5.06
C VAL A 815 8.32 2.15 -6.24
N GLN A 816 8.35 1.60 -7.45
CA GLN A 816 8.42 2.36 -8.69
C GLN A 816 7.04 2.64 -9.32
N THR A 817 6.04 1.82 -8.97
CA THR A 817 4.68 1.86 -9.51
C THR A 817 3.65 1.58 -8.41
N ILE A 818 2.36 1.77 -8.70
CA ILE A 818 1.27 1.36 -7.81
C ILE A 818 1.06 -0.17 -7.76
N GLY A 819 1.85 -0.96 -8.49
CA GLY A 819 1.81 -2.43 -8.48
C GLY A 819 0.65 -3.04 -9.27
N ILE A 820 0.07 -4.11 -8.71
CA ILE A 820 -1.02 -4.93 -9.31
C ILE A 820 -2.25 -4.10 -9.72
N TRP A 821 -2.48 -2.97 -9.08
CA TRP A 821 -3.59 -2.06 -9.37
C TRP A 821 -3.57 -1.51 -10.80
N LEU A 822 -2.40 -1.37 -11.44
CA LEU A 822 -2.31 -0.99 -12.86
C LEU A 822 -2.97 -2.04 -13.77
N SER A 823 -2.72 -3.32 -13.50
CA SER A 823 -3.30 -4.42 -14.26
C SER A 823 -4.82 -4.46 -14.06
N ILE A 824 -5.30 -4.24 -12.84
CA ILE A 824 -6.73 -4.17 -12.51
C ILE A 824 -7.42 -3.03 -13.28
N ILE A 825 -6.85 -1.82 -13.29
CA ILE A 825 -7.42 -0.68 -14.03
C ILE A 825 -7.49 -0.96 -15.54
N THR A 826 -6.49 -1.65 -16.09
CA THR A 826 -6.47 -2.01 -17.52
C THR A 826 -7.66 -2.91 -17.88
N VAL A 827 -7.92 -3.93 -17.05
CA VAL A 827 -9.07 -4.83 -17.24
C VAL A 827 -10.39 -4.08 -17.06
N LEU A 828 -10.49 -3.23 -16.04
CA LEU A 828 -11.67 -2.40 -15.79
C LEU A 828 -12.02 -1.48 -16.96
N ALA A 829 -11.03 -0.79 -17.55
CA ALA A 829 -11.24 0.10 -18.69
C ALA A 829 -11.79 -0.67 -19.90
N SER A 830 -11.33 -1.90 -20.13
CA SER A 830 -11.85 -2.77 -21.18
C SER A 830 -13.28 -3.25 -20.91
N ILE A 831 -13.62 -3.60 -19.67
CA ILE A 831 -14.99 -3.96 -19.28
C ILE A 831 -15.93 -2.75 -19.45
N ALA A 832 -15.51 -1.55 -19.08
CA ALA A 832 -16.32 -0.33 -19.19
C ALA A 832 -16.80 -0.02 -20.61
N ILE A 833 -15.96 -0.23 -21.63
CA ILE A 833 -16.36 -0.05 -23.03
C ILE A 833 -17.54 -0.96 -23.39
N ARG A 834 -17.45 -2.25 -23.04
CA ARG A 834 -18.49 -3.25 -23.32
C ARG A 834 -19.76 -2.98 -22.52
N THR A 835 -19.63 -2.66 -21.23
CA THR A 835 -20.78 -2.35 -20.37
C THR A 835 -21.54 -1.14 -20.88
N ASN A 836 -20.86 -0.05 -21.25
CA ASN A 836 -21.52 1.15 -21.80
C ASN A 836 -22.29 0.84 -23.09
N ALA A 837 -21.71 0.05 -24.00
CA ALA A 837 -22.36 -0.38 -25.24
C ALA A 837 -23.65 -1.18 -24.95
N CYS A 838 -23.55 -2.16 -24.06
CA CYS A 838 -24.68 -3.02 -23.71
C CYS A 838 -25.79 -2.26 -22.96
N ILE A 839 -25.47 -1.32 -22.07
CA ILE A 839 -26.49 -0.53 -21.35
C ILE A 839 -27.28 0.32 -22.35
N ILE A 840 -26.59 1.00 -23.27
CA ILE A 840 -27.25 1.81 -24.29
C ILE A 840 -28.15 0.94 -25.18
N ALA A 841 -27.69 -0.25 -25.58
CA ALA A 841 -28.46 -1.12 -26.46
C ALA A 841 -29.66 -1.79 -25.77
N PHE A 842 -29.46 -2.36 -24.58
CA PHE A 842 -30.44 -3.26 -23.95
C PHE A 842 -31.22 -2.64 -22.80
N THR A 843 -30.66 -1.66 -22.10
CA THR A 843 -31.31 -1.05 -20.92
C THR A 843 -32.02 0.25 -21.27
N THR A 844 -31.46 1.07 -22.19
CA THR A 844 -32.10 2.32 -22.63
C THR A 844 -33.05 2.10 -23.81
N GLN A 845 -33.98 3.03 -24.03
CA GLN A 845 -34.89 3.00 -25.20
C GLN A 845 -34.29 3.73 -26.41
N PHE A 846 -33.00 4.10 -26.38
CA PHE A 846 -32.36 4.86 -27.45
C PHE A 846 -32.47 4.16 -28.82
N ILE A 847 -32.10 2.88 -28.89
CA ILE A 847 -32.15 2.12 -30.15
C ILE A 847 -33.60 1.92 -30.62
N ASP A 848 -34.53 1.68 -29.70
CA ASP A 848 -35.96 1.53 -30.01
C ASP A 848 -36.50 2.79 -30.68
N ARG A 849 -36.14 3.97 -30.14
CA ARG A 849 -36.50 5.27 -30.71
C ARG A 849 -35.86 5.53 -32.07
N CYS A 850 -34.60 5.16 -32.26
CA CYS A 850 -33.93 5.30 -33.56
C CYS A 850 -34.61 4.44 -34.63
N VAL A 851 -34.90 3.17 -34.32
CA VAL A 851 -35.58 2.26 -35.26
C VAL A 851 -36.96 2.79 -35.62
N TYR A 852 -37.74 3.25 -34.65
CA TYR A 852 -39.04 3.88 -34.91
C TYR A 852 -38.91 5.10 -35.82
N ARG A 853 -38.02 6.05 -35.46
CA ARG A 853 -37.85 7.31 -36.18
C ARG A 853 -37.42 7.12 -37.63
N TYR A 854 -36.52 6.19 -37.91
CA TYR A 854 -35.94 6.00 -39.24
C TYR A 854 -36.71 5.01 -40.12
N THR A 855 -37.45 4.06 -39.53
CA THR A 855 -38.09 2.97 -40.32
C THR A 855 -39.62 3.02 -40.28
N TYR A 856 -40.22 3.39 -39.16
CA TYR A 856 -41.67 3.24 -38.93
C TYR A 856 -42.43 4.57 -38.82
N SER A 857 -41.75 5.68 -38.52
CA SER A 857 -42.37 7.00 -38.40
C SER A 857 -42.66 7.59 -39.79
N PRO A 858 -43.91 7.96 -40.08
CA PRO A 858 -44.27 8.54 -41.38
C PRO A 858 -43.65 9.93 -41.59
N ASP A 859 -43.51 10.72 -40.52
CA ASP A 859 -43.01 12.10 -40.58
C ASP A 859 -41.56 12.23 -40.10
N GLY A 860 -40.90 11.11 -39.72
CA GLY A 860 -39.57 11.12 -39.10
C GLY A 860 -39.54 11.78 -37.70
N THR A 861 -40.71 11.97 -37.08
CA THR A 861 -40.86 12.52 -35.72
C THR A 861 -41.10 11.43 -34.69
N MET A 862 -40.95 11.76 -33.40
CA MET A 862 -41.22 10.83 -32.28
C MET A 862 -42.70 10.71 -31.91
N LYS A 863 -43.61 11.35 -32.67
CA LYS A 863 -45.05 11.25 -32.44
C LYS A 863 -45.54 9.83 -32.75
N GLY A 864 -46.38 9.27 -31.89
CA GLY A 864 -46.91 7.92 -32.00
C GLY A 864 -45.98 6.81 -31.49
N PHE A 865 -44.82 7.17 -30.92
CA PHE A 865 -43.85 6.19 -30.41
C PHE A 865 -44.45 5.31 -29.31
N VAL A 866 -45.22 5.91 -28.37
CA VAL A 866 -45.84 5.15 -27.27
C VAL A 866 -46.87 4.14 -27.80
N ASN A 867 -47.60 4.48 -28.87
CA ASN A 867 -48.55 3.55 -29.47
C ASN A 867 -47.86 2.43 -30.26
N PHE A 868 -46.65 2.69 -30.78
CA PHE A 868 -45.81 1.70 -31.46
C PHE A 868 -45.20 0.67 -30.49
N THR A 869 -44.79 1.09 -29.29
CA THR A 869 -44.17 0.19 -28.29
C THR A 869 -45.19 -0.67 -27.53
N LEU A 870 -46.43 -0.20 -27.37
CA LEU A 870 -47.46 -0.86 -26.58
C LEU A 870 -48.26 -1.92 -27.37
N SER A 871 -48.22 -3.17 -26.92
CA SER A 871 -49.06 -4.27 -27.43
C SER A 871 -50.44 -4.33 -26.77
N TYR A 872 -51.42 -4.92 -27.47
CA TYR A 872 -52.78 -5.16 -26.95
C TYR A 872 -52.92 -6.53 -26.28
N MET A 873 -53.69 -6.59 -25.20
CA MET A 873 -54.04 -7.81 -24.45
C MET A 873 -55.54 -7.81 -24.13
N SER A 874 -56.20 -8.97 -24.19
CA SER A 874 -57.61 -9.07 -23.76
C SER A 874 -57.75 -9.07 -22.24
N THR A 875 -58.72 -8.31 -21.71
CA THR A 875 -58.99 -8.22 -20.26
C THR A 875 -59.54 -9.52 -19.68
N THR A 876 -60.09 -10.42 -20.51
CA THR A 876 -60.61 -11.75 -20.13
C THR A 876 -59.55 -12.68 -19.50
N ARG A 877 -58.26 -12.35 -19.65
CA ARG A 877 -57.15 -13.09 -19.03
C ARG A 877 -57.02 -12.82 -17.52
N PHE A 878 -57.69 -11.81 -16.99
CA PHE A 878 -57.57 -11.36 -15.61
C PHE A 878 -58.90 -11.51 -14.85
N ASP A 879 -58.85 -11.90 -13.57
CA ASP A 879 -60.03 -12.05 -12.71
C ASP A 879 -60.43 -10.70 -12.08
N VAL A 880 -60.34 -9.61 -12.85
CA VAL A 880 -60.50 -8.22 -12.38
C VAL A 880 -61.66 -7.56 -13.13
N PRO A 881 -62.69 -7.03 -12.43
CA PRO A 881 -63.84 -6.44 -13.09
C PRO A 881 -63.48 -5.12 -13.78
N THR A 882 -63.68 -5.04 -15.10
CA THR A 882 -63.57 -3.82 -15.90
C THR A 882 -64.57 -3.78 -17.04
N ASN A 883 -64.96 -2.56 -17.46
CA ASN A 883 -65.82 -2.32 -18.61
C ASN A 883 -65.04 -2.29 -19.94
N GLU A 884 -63.71 -2.29 -19.88
CA GLU A 884 -62.82 -2.24 -21.04
C GLU A 884 -62.51 -3.64 -21.58
N THR A 885 -62.51 -3.79 -22.89
CA THR A 885 -62.27 -5.08 -23.57
C THR A 885 -60.79 -5.41 -23.74
N TYR A 886 -59.93 -4.40 -23.78
CA TYR A 886 -58.50 -4.54 -23.99
C TYR A 886 -57.68 -3.69 -23.00
N CYS A 887 -56.53 -4.21 -22.60
CA CYS A 887 -55.49 -3.47 -21.89
C CYS A 887 -54.19 -3.50 -22.70
N ARG A 888 -53.28 -2.57 -22.39
CA ARG A 888 -51.98 -2.43 -23.07
C ARG A 888 -50.83 -2.84 -22.17
N TYR A 889 -49.73 -3.29 -22.77
CA TYR A 889 -48.48 -3.61 -22.07
C TYR A 889 -47.27 -3.40 -22.99
N ASP A 890 -46.11 -3.12 -22.41
CA ASP A 890 -44.88 -2.88 -23.18
C ASP A 890 -44.31 -4.20 -23.74
N SER A 891 -44.43 -4.38 -25.05
CA SER A 891 -43.91 -5.54 -25.78
C SER A 891 -44.10 -5.34 -27.28
N TYR A 892 -43.34 -6.08 -28.08
CA TYR A 892 -43.52 -6.15 -29.54
C TYR A 892 -44.21 -7.48 -29.93
N ARG A 893 -45.47 -7.65 -29.51
CA ARG A 893 -46.24 -8.90 -29.70
C ARG A 893 -47.50 -8.66 -30.52
N SER A 894 -47.93 -9.71 -31.23
CA SER A 894 -49.12 -9.68 -32.07
C SER A 894 -50.39 -9.48 -31.23
N PRO A 895 -51.35 -8.69 -31.72
CA PRO A 895 -52.59 -8.41 -30.99
C PRO A 895 -53.51 -9.65 -30.90
N PRO A 896 -54.52 -9.63 -30.03
CA PRO A 896 -55.38 -10.79 -29.78
C PRO A 896 -56.26 -11.21 -30.97
N TRP A 897 -56.50 -10.32 -31.94
CA TRP A 897 -57.27 -10.61 -33.17
C TRP A 897 -56.40 -11.11 -34.34
N SER A 898 -55.09 -11.31 -34.13
CA SER A 898 -54.20 -11.89 -35.15
C SER A 898 -54.32 -13.41 -35.21
N SER A 899 -53.90 -14.01 -36.33
CA SER A 899 -53.93 -15.47 -36.52
C SER A 899 -53.09 -16.24 -35.50
N GLU A 900 -51.99 -15.65 -35.03
CA GLU A 900 -51.14 -16.15 -33.96
C GLU A 900 -51.01 -15.10 -32.84
N PRO A 901 -51.93 -15.11 -31.85
CA PRO A 901 -51.96 -14.08 -30.82
C PRO A 901 -50.77 -14.19 -29.86
N TYR A 902 -50.27 -13.04 -29.40
CA TYR A 902 -49.19 -12.91 -28.40
C TYR A 902 -47.81 -13.43 -28.81
N VAL A 903 -47.60 -13.81 -30.06
CA VAL A 903 -46.27 -14.16 -30.60
C VAL A 903 -45.46 -12.88 -30.87
N PHE A 904 -44.13 -12.95 -30.82
CA PHE A 904 -43.27 -11.81 -31.17
C PHE A 904 -43.45 -11.43 -32.64
N THR A 905 -43.58 -10.13 -32.91
CA THR A 905 -43.71 -9.62 -34.29
C THR A 905 -42.34 -9.48 -34.96
N SER A 906 -42.32 -9.31 -36.30
CA SER A 906 -41.08 -9.00 -37.03
C SER A 906 -40.38 -7.73 -36.52
N ILE A 907 -41.13 -6.81 -35.89
CA ILE A 907 -40.60 -5.57 -35.30
C ILE A 907 -39.64 -5.90 -34.16
N TYR A 908 -39.98 -6.88 -33.32
CA TYR A 908 -39.12 -7.33 -32.22
C TYR A 908 -37.73 -7.75 -32.73
N TYR A 909 -37.69 -8.61 -33.75
CA TYR A 909 -36.44 -9.12 -34.31
C TYR A 909 -35.64 -8.03 -35.03
N HIS A 910 -36.32 -7.10 -35.70
CA HIS A 910 -35.66 -5.94 -36.33
C HIS A 910 -34.97 -5.04 -35.30
N VAL A 911 -35.68 -4.72 -34.22
CA VAL A 911 -35.14 -3.95 -33.09
C VAL A 911 -33.98 -4.70 -32.42
N LEU A 912 -34.13 -5.99 -32.16
CA LEU A 912 -33.10 -6.82 -31.55
C LEU A 912 -31.83 -6.89 -32.42
N ALA A 913 -31.98 -7.04 -33.73
CA ALA A 913 -30.86 -7.02 -34.67
C ALA A 913 -30.14 -5.66 -34.65
N ALA A 914 -30.89 -4.55 -34.65
CA ALA A 914 -30.32 -3.21 -34.54
C ALA A 914 -29.52 -3.00 -33.23
N LYS A 915 -30.03 -3.55 -32.11
CA LYS A 915 -29.33 -3.52 -30.80
C LYS A 915 -27.98 -4.24 -30.87
N PHE A 916 -27.91 -5.45 -31.43
CA PHE A 916 -26.64 -6.17 -31.59
C PHE A 916 -25.67 -5.47 -32.55
N ILE A 917 -26.15 -4.99 -33.70
CA ILE A 917 -25.34 -4.25 -34.67
C ILE A 917 -24.70 -3.02 -34.01
N PHE A 918 -25.47 -2.29 -33.21
CA PHE A 918 -24.96 -1.14 -32.47
C PHE A 918 -23.84 -1.54 -31.49
N VAL A 919 -24.03 -2.60 -30.68
CA VAL A 919 -23.02 -3.05 -29.72
C VAL A 919 -21.70 -3.41 -30.41
N PHE A 920 -21.75 -4.24 -31.47
CA PHE A 920 -20.55 -4.64 -32.21
C PHE A 920 -19.84 -3.45 -32.85
N THR A 921 -20.61 -2.51 -33.42
CA THR A 921 -20.06 -1.30 -34.04
C THR A 921 -19.39 -0.41 -32.99
N PHE A 922 -20.06 -0.17 -31.86
CA PHE A 922 -19.53 0.63 -30.76
C PHE A 922 -18.23 0.02 -30.19
N GLU A 923 -18.23 -1.28 -29.89
CA GLU A 923 -17.08 -1.99 -29.34
C GLU A 923 -15.88 -1.95 -30.29
N THR A 924 -16.12 -2.22 -31.58
CA THR A 924 -15.06 -2.23 -32.59
C THR A 924 -14.43 -0.85 -32.74
N ILE A 925 -15.25 0.20 -32.85
CA ILE A 925 -14.76 1.59 -32.98
C ILE A 925 -13.98 2.00 -31.71
N ALA A 926 -14.52 1.74 -30.52
CA ALA A 926 -13.89 2.10 -29.27
C ALA A 926 -12.55 1.36 -29.07
N THR A 927 -12.48 0.08 -29.46
CA THR A 927 -11.25 -0.72 -29.39
C THR A 927 -10.18 -0.21 -30.36
N ILE A 928 -10.55 0.08 -31.62
CA ILE A 928 -9.63 0.66 -32.61
C ILE A 928 -9.08 1.99 -32.09
N LEU A 929 -9.94 2.87 -31.59
CA LEU A 929 -9.53 4.17 -31.09
C LEU A 929 -8.62 4.05 -29.86
N THR A 930 -8.89 3.08 -28.98
CA THR A 930 -8.03 2.76 -27.84
C THR A 930 -6.63 2.34 -28.29
N ASN A 931 -6.53 1.45 -29.28
CA ASN A 931 -5.24 1.03 -29.84
C ASN A 931 -4.47 2.18 -30.48
N VAL A 932 -5.15 3.08 -31.19
CA VAL A 932 -4.55 4.30 -31.75
C VAL A 932 -4.02 5.21 -30.64
N ILE A 933 -4.76 5.40 -29.56
CA ILE A 933 -4.33 6.21 -28.40
C ILE A 933 -3.07 5.61 -27.76
N MET A 934 -3.05 4.29 -27.56
CA MET A 934 -1.89 3.59 -27.01
C MET A 934 -0.65 3.73 -27.92
N ALA A 935 -0.82 3.66 -29.24
CA ALA A 935 0.27 3.88 -30.18
C ALA A 935 0.76 5.34 -30.22
N ALA A 936 -0.16 6.30 -30.04
CA ALA A 936 0.15 7.73 -30.12
C ALA A 936 0.82 8.29 -28.86
N VAL A 937 0.50 7.76 -27.68
CA VAL A 937 0.99 8.25 -26.38
C VAL A 937 2.08 7.32 -25.83
N PRO A 938 3.37 7.66 -25.97
CA PRO A 938 4.44 6.84 -25.40
C PRO A 938 4.46 6.90 -23.88
N ASP A 939 4.66 5.74 -23.24
CA ASP A 939 4.74 5.59 -21.78
C ASP A 939 5.79 6.52 -21.14
N VAL A 940 6.97 6.64 -21.75
CA VAL A 940 8.03 7.53 -21.26
C VAL A 940 7.95 8.89 -21.94
N PRO A 941 7.68 10.00 -21.21
CA PRO A 941 7.65 11.32 -21.80
C PRO A 941 8.99 11.68 -22.47
N LYS A 942 8.94 12.25 -23.68
CA LYS A 942 10.15 12.72 -24.40
C LYS A 942 11.05 13.64 -23.56
N ARG A 943 10.46 14.50 -22.72
CA ARG A 943 11.20 15.38 -21.79
C ARG A 943 11.98 14.60 -20.73
N VAL A 944 11.37 13.56 -20.16
CA VAL A 944 12.01 12.72 -19.14
C VAL A 944 13.12 11.90 -19.77
N ARG A 945 12.90 11.33 -20.96
CA ARG A 945 13.94 10.62 -21.71
C ARG A 945 15.19 11.49 -21.98
N ARG A 946 14.99 12.74 -22.42
CA ARG A 946 16.09 13.69 -22.61
C ARG A 946 16.79 14.05 -21.31
N LYS A 947 16.04 14.22 -20.21
CA LYS A 947 16.61 14.47 -18.88
C LYS A 947 17.44 13.30 -18.39
N ILE A 948 16.94 12.06 -18.51
CA ILE A 948 17.69 10.83 -18.16
C ILE A 948 19.02 10.81 -18.89
N PHE A 949 19.00 11.00 -20.21
CA PHE A 949 20.22 11.01 -21.01
C PHE A 949 21.19 12.12 -20.59
N HIS A 950 20.69 13.34 -20.39
CA HIS A 950 21.52 14.48 -19.98
C HIS A 950 22.10 14.31 -18.58
N GLU A 951 21.29 13.89 -17.61
CA GLU A 951 21.72 13.58 -16.25
C GLU A 951 22.75 12.45 -16.23
N SER A 952 22.57 11.41 -17.06
CA SER A 952 23.58 10.35 -17.19
C SER A 952 24.92 10.90 -17.67
N ASN A 953 24.92 11.77 -18.69
CA ASN A 953 26.15 12.36 -19.21
C ASN A 953 26.84 13.28 -18.20
N ILE A 954 26.07 14.14 -17.52
CA ILE A 954 26.61 15.02 -16.47
C ILE A 954 27.14 14.20 -15.30
N THR A 955 26.37 13.21 -14.84
CA THR A 955 26.78 12.36 -13.71
C THR A 955 28.07 11.61 -14.04
N ASN A 956 28.19 11.05 -15.24
CA ASN A 956 29.42 10.41 -15.70
C ASN A 956 30.60 11.40 -15.71
N ALA A 957 30.40 12.64 -16.17
CA ALA A 957 31.44 13.66 -16.16
C ALA A 957 31.88 14.05 -14.74
N ILE A 958 30.93 14.21 -13.80
CA ILE A 958 31.23 14.49 -12.39
C ILE A 958 32.06 13.35 -11.77
N ILE A 959 31.64 12.09 -12.00
CA ILE A 959 32.35 10.92 -11.48
C ILE A 959 33.77 10.86 -12.06
N LEU A 960 33.93 11.01 -13.38
CA LEU A 960 35.25 10.98 -14.02
C LEU A 960 36.18 12.07 -13.45
N ASN A 961 35.70 13.30 -13.31
CA ASN A 961 36.51 14.39 -12.76
C ASN A 961 36.91 14.14 -11.30
N ALA A 962 35.99 13.58 -10.49
CA ALA A 962 36.26 13.27 -9.10
C ALA A 962 37.25 12.10 -8.95
N GLU A 963 37.17 11.07 -9.81
CA GLU A 963 38.14 9.97 -9.86
C GLU A 963 39.55 10.47 -10.25
N VAL A 964 39.64 11.34 -11.27
CA VAL A 964 40.91 11.96 -11.67
C VAL A 964 41.50 12.78 -10.53
N GLY A 965 40.69 13.60 -9.85
CA GLY A 965 41.13 14.38 -8.70
C GLY A 965 41.62 13.50 -7.54
N ASN A 966 40.94 12.41 -7.26
CA ASN A 966 41.34 11.45 -6.24
C ASN A 966 42.66 10.74 -6.61
N GLN A 967 42.85 10.37 -7.87
CA GLN A 967 44.12 9.82 -8.35
C GLN A 967 45.27 10.82 -8.21
N GLN A 968 45.06 12.09 -8.57
CA GLN A 968 46.07 13.14 -8.39
C GLN A 968 46.44 13.34 -6.91
N TYR A 969 45.45 13.34 -6.01
CA TYR A 969 45.64 13.43 -4.57
C TYR A 969 46.44 12.22 -4.03
N ASN A 970 46.08 11.00 -4.39
CA ASN A 970 46.79 9.78 -3.98
C ASN A 970 48.23 9.77 -4.53
N ASN A 971 48.45 10.23 -5.75
CA ASN A 971 49.78 10.37 -6.33
C ASN A 971 50.62 11.44 -5.61
N ALA A 972 50.02 12.54 -5.15
CA ALA A 972 50.69 13.55 -4.35
C ALA A 972 51.11 13.02 -2.97
N ILE A 973 50.20 12.32 -2.26
CA ILE A 973 50.51 11.68 -0.98
C ILE A 973 51.64 10.65 -1.14
N THR A 974 51.58 9.82 -2.19
CA THR A 974 52.61 8.81 -2.44
C THR A 974 53.98 9.45 -2.67
N LYS A 975 54.03 10.61 -3.34
CA LYS A 975 55.27 11.39 -3.50
C LYS A 975 55.77 11.95 -2.17
N ASP A 976 54.88 12.48 -1.33
CA ASP A 976 55.25 13.03 0.00
C ASP A 976 55.72 11.95 0.97
N VAL A 977 55.07 10.79 1.01
CA VAL A 977 55.50 9.63 1.83
C VAL A 977 56.84 9.09 1.35
N ASN A 978 57.05 8.97 0.03
CA ASN A 978 58.34 8.58 -0.51
C ASN A 978 59.43 9.60 -0.20
N PHE A 979 59.11 10.90 -0.25
CA PHE A 979 60.02 11.97 0.15
C PHE A 979 60.38 11.89 1.64
N GLN A 980 59.40 11.69 2.53
CA GLN A 980 59.66 11.46 3.96
C GLN A 980 60.53 10.22 4.20
N LYS A 981 60.27 9.12 3.48
CA LYS A 981 61.06 7.88 3.58
C LYS A 981 62.50 8.08 3.12
N ILE A 982 62.74 8.85 2.05
CA ILE A 982 64.08 9.22 1.57
C ILE A 982 64.80 10.09 2.61
N VAL A 983 64.13 11.06 3.22
CA VAL A 983 64.71 11.90 4.29
C VAL A 983 65.09 11.07 5.52
N LEU A 984 64.25 10.11 5.91
CA LEU A 984 64.49 9.21 7.05
C LEU A 984 65.68 8.26 6.78
N LEU A 985 65.77 7.70 5.57
CA LEU A 985 66.90 6.90 5.12
C LEU A 985 68.20 7.73 5.10
N LYS A 986 68.13 9.00 4.69
CA LYS A 986 69.29 9.90 4.71
C LYS A 986 69.77 10.16 6.15
N GLN A 987 68.86 10.39 7.10
CA GLN A 987 69.22 10.53 8.52
C GLN A 987 69.80 9.24 9.12
N GLN A 988 69.29 8.06 8.73
CA GLN A 988 69.89 6.79 9.13
C GLN A 988 71.29 6.59 8.56
N HIS A 989 71.51 6.97 7.30
CA HIS A 989 72.82 6.86 6.66
C HIS A 989 73.86 7.81 7.30
N GLU A 990 73.46 9.05 7.61
CA GLU A 990 74.32 10.02 8.32
C GLU A 990 74.68 9.52 9.73
N LYS A 991 73.75 8.86 10.46
CA LYS A 991 74.04 8.22 11.75
C LYS A 991 75.02 7.04 11.61
N LEU A 992 74.85 6.19 10.60
CA LEU A 992 75.76 5.06 10.35
C LEU A 992 77.17 5.53 9.97
N GLN A 993 77.30 6.62 9.21
CA GLN A 993 78.61 7.22 8.91
C GLN A 993 79.27 7.81 10.15
N SER A 994 78.52 8.46 11.04
CA SER A 994 79.06 8.93 12.34
C SER A 994 79.48 7.79 13.28
N SER A 995 78.87 6.60 13.16
CA SER A 995 79.26 5.40 13.91
C SER A 995 80.50 4.72 13.34
N ASN A 996 80.67 4.67 12.01
CA ASN A 996 81.84 4.07 11.37
C ASN A 996 83.11 4.93 11.49
N TYR A 997 82.97 6.26 11.63
CA TYR A 997 84.12 7.15 11.87
C TYR A 997 84.73 6.97 13.28
N ASN A 998 83.98 6.41 14.23
CA ASN A 998 84.49 6.05 15.56
C ASN A 998 85.13 4.66 15.64
N ILE A 999 84.94 3.80 14.62
CA ILE A 999 85.53 2.44 14.59
C ILE A 999 86.87 2.45 13.85
N ASN A 1000 87.01 3.26 12.79
CA ASN A 1000 88.23 3.32 11.97
C ASN A 1000 89.42 4.08 12.59
N ASN A 1001 89.30 4.63 13.81
CA ASN A 1001 90.43 5.24 14.51
C ASN A 1001 91.21 4.26 15.41
N ASN A 1002 90.80 2.99 15.51
CA ASN A 1002 91.47 2.00 16.38
C ASN A 1002 92.24 0.89 15.65
N GLU A 1003 92.25 0.82 14.33
CA GLU A 1003 93.01 -0.21 13.57
C GLU A 1003 93.73 0.40 12.36
N LEU A 1004 94.90 0.99 12.58
CA LEU A 1004 95.89 1.25 11.52
C LEU A 1004 97.30 1.41 12.12
N ILE A 1005 97.87 0.27 12.55
CA ILE A 1005 99.31 0.08 12.68
C ILE A 1005 99.70 -1.16 11.86
N ALA A 1006 100.72 -0.97 11.02
CA ALA A 1006 101.56 -1.96 10.35
C ALA A 1006 101.18 -2.46 8.92
N ASN A 1007 101.99 -1.93 8.00
CA ASN A 1007 102.78 -2.64 6.99
C ASN A 1007 102.27 -2.81 5.53
N ASN A 1008 102.98 -2.01 4.72
CA ASN A 1008 103.31 -2.09 3.31
C ASN A 1008 103.73 -3.48 2.75
N ASP A 1009 103.32 -3.71 1.50
CA ASP A 1009 104.14 -3.89 0.28
C ASP A 1009 103.88 -5.15 -0.59
N ARG A 1010 103.46 -4.83 -1.82
CA ARG A 1010 103.75 -5.42 -3.15
C ARG A 1010 102.92 -6.57 -3.77
N GLU A 1011 102.18 -6.10 -4.79
CA GLU A 1011 101.97 -6.60 -6.17
C GLU A 1011 101.04 -7.79 -6.46
N GLY A 1012 100.02 -7.53 -7.33
CA GLY A 1012 99.53 -8.51 -8.30
C GLY A 1012 98.02 -8.63 -8.54
N ASN A 1013 97.41 -7.66 -9.22
CA ASN A 1013 96.40 -7.84 -10.28
C ASN A 1013 95.12 -8.68 -10.02
N ASN A 1014 94.02 -8.03 -9.61
CA ASN A 1014 92.64 -8.15 -10.12
C ASN A 1014 91.73 -7.18 -9.34
N ASP A 1015 90.55 -6.87 -9.89
CA ASP A 1015 89.47 -6.04 -9.31
C ASP A 1015 89.44 -4.55 -9.68
N ARG A 1016 89.09 -4.28 -10.94
CA ARG A 1016 88.36 -3.05 -11.32
C ARG A 1016 86.87 -3.37 -11.41
N ASN A 1017 86.14 -3.25 -10.30
CA ASN A 1017 84.67 -3.11 -10.36
C ASN A 1017 84.00 -2.41 -9.16
N GLU A 1018 84.71 -1.63 -8.35
CA GLU A 1018 84.10 -1.03 -7.14
C GLU A 1018 84.31 0.47 -6.92
N LEU A 1019 84.65 1.24 -7.96
CA LEU A 1019 84.83 2.70 -7.83
C LEU A 1019 84.08 3.56 -8.87
N ARG A 1020 82.87 3.14 -9.27
CA ARG A 1020 82.03 3.94 -10.20
C ARG A 1020 80.60 4.22 -9.71
N SER A 1021 80.36 4.14 -8.40
CA SER A 1021 79.02 4.37 -7.80
C SER A 1021 78.92 5.58 -6.87
N GLN A 1022 79.97 6.40 -6.73
CA GLN A 1022 79.97 7.55 -5.80
C GLN A 1022 79.72 8.94 -6.42
N SER A 1023 79.40 9.08 -7.72
CA SER A 1023 79.32 10.41 -8.36
C SER A 1023 77.96 10.85 -8.93
N LEU A 1024 76.84 10.19 -8.64
CA LEU A 1024 75.55 10.51 -9.30
C LEU A 1024 74.41 11.03 -8.42
N VAL A 1025 74.63 11.26 -7.12
CA VAL A 1025 73.54 11.69 -6.20
C VAL A 1025 73.48 13.22 -5.98
N TYR A 1026 74.45 14.00 -6.47
CA TYR A 1026 74.44 15.46 -6.34
C TYR A 1026 74.15 16.17 -7.67
N LYS A 1027 72.89 16.14 -8.10
CA LYS A 1027 72.31 17.21 -8.93
C LYS A 1027 70.78 17.10 -8.88
N TYR A 1028 70.12 18.24 -8.81
CA TYR A 1028 68.67 18.47 -8.73
C TYR A 1028 68.07 18.63 -7.32
N VAL A 1029 68.45 19.73 -6.67
CA VAL A 1029 67.44 20.59 -6.03
C VAL A 1029 67.75 22.04 -6.44
N SER A 1030 66.97 22.58 -7.37
CA SER A 1030 66.77 24.03 -7.49
C SER A 1030 65.32 24.28 -7.93
N PHE A 1031 64.74 25.24 -7.23
CA PHE A 1031 63.37 25.72 -7.25
C PHE A 1031 62.81 26.05 -8.64
N GLU A 1032 61.49 25.82 -8.82
CA GLU A 1032 60.65 26.78 -9.53
C GLU A 1032 59.21 26.79 -8.99
N ARG A 1033 58.69 28.01 -8.76
CA ARG A 1033 57.36 28.31 -8.23
C ARG A 1033 56.29 28.00 -9.27
N LEU A 1034 55.26 27.27 -8.87
CA LEU A 1034 54.02 27.11 -9.64
C LEU A 1034 53.23 28.44 -9.66
N SER A 1035 53.07 29.00 -10.86
CA SER A 1035 52.03 29.98 -11.19
C SER A 1035 50.80 29.23 -11.73
N PRO A 1036 49.56 29.76 -11.59
CA PRO A 1036 48.36 29.07 -12.03
C PRO A 1036 48.22 29.16 -13.56
N VAL A 1037 48.19 28.00 -14.24
CA VAL A 1037 47.94 27.93 -15.69
C VAL A 1037 46.46 27.61 -15.92
N THR A 1038 45.80 28.49 -16.67
CA THR A 1038 44.43 28.39 -17.20
C THR A 1038 44.27 27.19 -18.14
N PRO A 1039 43.06 26.62 -18.27
CA PRO A 1039 42.86 25.42 -19.08
C PRO A 1039 42.92 25.78 -20.57
N SER A 1040 43.88 25.20 -21.29
CA SER A 1040 43.85 25.16 -22.75
C SER A 1040 43.14 23.89 -23.22
N THR A 1041 42.16 24.10 -24.08
CA THR A 1041 41.44 23.10 -24.85
C THR A 1041 42.40 22.31 -25.74
N GLN A 1042 42.61 21.03 -25.45
CA GLN A 1042 43.08 20.05 -26.43
C GLN A 1042 42.13 18.86 -26.42
N SER A 1043 41.41 18.74 -27.53
CA SER A 1043 40.60 17.60 -27.93
C SER A 1043 41.49 16.36 -28.11
N ILE A 1044 41.32 15.37 -27.23
CA ILE A 1044 41.89 14.04 -27.44
C ILE A 1044 40.75 13.16 -27.97
N HIS A 1045 40.84 12.83 -29.26
CA HIS A 1045 40.09 11.73 -29.87
C HIS A 1045 40.57 10.42 -29.24
N LEU A 1046 39.67 9.68 -28.58
CA LEU A 1046 39.90 8.29 -28.17
C LEU A 1046 38.66 7.45 -28.46
N ASN A 1047 38.94 6.30 -29.07
CA ASN A 1047 38.01 5.32 -29.61
C ASN A 1047 36.93 4.88 -28.63
N VAL A 1048 35.68 5.02 -29.07
CA VAL A 1048 34.49 4.42 -28.48
C VAL A 1048 34.46 2.93 -28.85
N PRO A 1049 34.33 1.99 -27.90
CA PRO A 1049 33.93 0.63 -28.25
C PRO A 1049 32.44 0.65 -28.65
N ASN A 1050 32.16 0.20 -29.86
CA ASN A 1050 30.81 0.00 -30.39
C ASN A 1050 29.99 -0.90 -29.45
N LEU A 1051 29.04 -0.33 -28.72
CA LEU A 1051 27.93 -1.06 -28.13
C LEU A 1051 26.91 -1.33 -29.25
N HIS A 1052 26.97 -2.54 -29.80
CA HIS A 1052 25.93 -3.05 -30.70
C HIS A 1052 24.59 -3.16 -29.97
N ASP A 1053 23.56 -2.62 -30.61
CA ASP A 1053 22.14 -2.81 -30.35
C ASP A 1053 21.79 -4.31 -30.27
N ASN A 1054 21.39 -4.78 -29.08
CA ASN A 1054 20.57 -5.99 -28.96
C ASN A 1054 19.10 -5.58 -28.89
N ARG A 1055 18.47 -5.42 -30.06
CA ARG A 1055 17.02 -5.58 -30.22
C ARG A 1055 16.69 -7.07 -30.28
N PRO A 1056 15.65 -7.56 -29.60
CA PRO A 1056 15.08 -8.86 -29.90
C PRO A 1056 14.34 -8.76 -31.25
N SER A 1057 14.86 -9.43 -32.27
CA SER A 1057 14.20 -9.61 -33.56
C SER A 1057 13.05 -10.61 -33.40
N ILE A 1058 11.84 -10.08 -33.56
CA ILE A 1058 10.62 -10.84 -33.85
C ILE A 1058 10.81 -11.51 -35.22
N GLY A 1059 10.74 -12.83 -35.25
CA GLY A 1059 10.74 -13.61 -36.49
C GLY A 1059 9.45 -13.37 -37.26
N PHE A 1060 9.56 -12.65 -38.37
CA PHE A 1060 8.60 -12.71 -39.47
C PHE A 1060 9.18 -13.62 -40.53
N GLU A 1061 8.58 -14.79 -40.69
CA GLU A 1061 8.77 -15.66 -41.86
C GLU A 1061 8.25 -14.92 -43.10
N ASN A 1062 9.13 -14.66 -44.06
CA ASN A 1062 8.74 -14.36 -45.43
C ASN A 1062 9.07 -15.59 -46.27
N LEU A 1063 8.01 -16.36 -46.59
CA LEU A 1063 7.93 -17.15 -47.80
C LEU A 1063 8.02 -16.22 -49.01
N ASN A 1064 8.93 -16.53 -49.94
CA ASN A 1064 8.66 -16.65 -51.38
C ASN A 1064 9.97 -16.64 -52.19
N ASN A 1065 10.35 -17.79 -52.73
CA ASN A 1065 10.69 -17.91 -54.15
C ASN A 1065 10.74 -19.38 -54.61
N HIS A 1066 9.83 -19.69 -55.54
CA HIS A 1066 9.97 -20.56 -56.72
C HIS A 1066 10.70 -21.92 -56.62
N ASN A 1067 9.96 -23.03 -56.70
CA ASN A 1067 9.74 -23.77 -57.97
C ASN A 1067 9.06 -25.15 -57.78
N ASN A 1068 8.08 -25.41 -58.66
CA ASN A 1068 7.70 -26.67 -59.33
C ASN A 1068 7.54 -27.98 -58.54
N SER A 1069 6.28 -28.47 -58.46
CA SER A 1069 5.80 -29.77 -58.99
C SER A 1069 4.46 -30.12 -58.31
N ASN A 1070 3.33 -30.05 -59.01
CA ASN A 1070 2.65 -31.16 -59.69
C ASN A 1070 2.04 -32.23 -58.75
N VAL A 1071 0.71 -32.39 -58.92
CA VAL A 1071 -0.11 -33.63 -58.82
C VAL A 1071 -0.83 -33.93 -57.49
N MET A 1072 -2.16 -33.97 -57.65
CA MET A 1072 -3.26 -34.51 -56.81
C MET A 1072 -3.71 -33.77 -55.56
#